data_AF-A0AAD6NCF0-F1
#
_entry.id   AF-A0AAD6NCF0-F1
#
_cell.length_a   1.000
_cell.length_b   1.000
_cell.length_c   1.000
_cell.angle_alpha   90.00
_cell.angle_beta   90.00
_cell.angle_gamma   90.00
#
_symmetry.space_group_name_H-M   'P 1'
#
loop_
_entity.id
_entity.type
_entity.pdbx_description
1 polymer ?
#
loop_
_entity_poly.entity_id
_entity_poly.type
_entity_poly.pdbx_seq_one_letter_code
_entity_poly.pdbx_strand_id
1 'polypeptide(L)'
;MRTSIMSTTDLNGQLASAPRSPSSLSSSSDDLVDSTRQIVSVKLRETDNAGQYLLTAEDAGLLREILKHNLSFEKSGSSQKPPFRFRDLEFTRQLSTFDRQSLTFSSSEFHGFFVLFWMGVALMLLKVVANNWRIHGTIWGKNEIIRLMFAKDVFVLGLTDLVLCWSTIFCLVVQRAVFKGYLRWSGSGWLIQNIWQTTYLASITWWTYHRDWPWTHTVFTVLHCLTMLMKQHSYAAYNGYLSELYRKREMLKTSLSQLKNLSRNNDFVGEAHTSAVDTDVDAEITDLKRNDFRRRSSNLKNYSRACETDQLISLVETTEHGVSLQPDQVKSLKELLEREFEVLSEGLQGRCSLTSNYYPQNLTLKNFCDFITLPTLVYELEYPRTDKIDWVYVAEKTAATFGIIVVMIAVSQSWIYPVVMSTVRMKEEGLTVQQRLQEFPWVLSDLLFPFMMEYLLAFYVIWECVLNALAEITMFADRGFYADWWNSVSWDQFARDWNRPVHHFLLRHVYHSSISAYRLSRVSASLITFFLSACVHELIMLCIFRRLRGYLLILQMSQLPLVSLSRTRMMRDRRLVGNIFFWLGIFTGPTSCCTVGVKHEGEAKGGFQQIGDVEVYISHPADRSTQRAILLLTDVIGHRFINAQLIADQLAANGYFVVMPDLFHGDPVLLNRPAGFDLMAWLKGPPGHLPNRVEPVIQAVLKEMKSNLGCKRVGAIGYCFGAKYAVRLLQPGLCDVAYIAHPSFVEAEELQAIKGPLSIAAAETDSIFPTSKRHESEEILLKTGQPYQINLFSGVEHGFAVRGDITKPTIRFAKEAAFMQATAWFNQYL
;
A
#
# COMPACT_ATOMS: atom_id res chain seq x y z
N MET A 1 -44.08 10.58 -23.73
CA MET A 1 -45.34 11.34 -23.53
C MET A 1 -45.34 12.51 -24.51
N ARG A 2 -46.52 12.98 -24.96
CA ARG A 2 -46.80 14.08 -25.94
C ARG A 2 -45.65 15.09 -26.17
N THR A 3 -45.16 15.35 -27.40
CA THR A 3 -45.76 16.11 -28.53
C THR A 3 -46.20 17.54 -28.13
N SER A 4 -45.94 18.63 -28.85
CA SER A 4 -45.21 18.94 -30.11
C SER A 4 -45.11 20.50 -30.23
N ILE A 5 -45.01 21.28 -31.32
CA ILE A 5 -45.14 21.09 -32.79
C ILE A 5 -44.58 22.32 -33.57
N MET A 6 -44.05 22.13 -34.79
CA MET A 6 -43.96 23.08 -35.94
C MET A 6 -43.22 24.46 -35.79
N SER A 7 -42.76 25.14 -36.86
CA SER A 7 -42.60 24.80 -38.29
C SER A 7 -41.61 25.75 -39.01
N THR A 8 -40.93 25.24 -40.05
CA THR A 8 -40.75 25.72 -41.47
C THR A 8 -40.77 27.25 -41.80
N THR A 9 -40.28 27.75 -42.96
CA THR A 9 -40.14 27.15 -44.32
C THR A 9 -39.21 28.02 -45.21
N ASP A 10 -38.41 27.40 -46.09
CA ASP A 10 -38.25 27.69 -47.55
C ASP A 10 -37.84 29.10 -48.09
N LEU A 11 -37.23 29.30 -49.29
CA LEU A 11 -36.73 28.42 -50.38
C LEU A 11 -35.76 29.17 -51.36
N ASN A 12 -35.22 28.42 -52.34
CA ASN A 12 -34.73 28.83 -53.69
C ASN A 12 -33.33 29.47 -53.92
N GLY A 13 -32.70 29.06 -55.03
CA GLY A 13 -31.54 29.76 -55.65
C GLY A 13 -30.54 28.85 -56.40
N GLN A 14 -30.80 28.49 -57.65
CA GLN A 14 -29.84 27.75 -58.52
C GLN A 14 -29.09 28.69 -59.49
N LEU A 15 -27.85 28.35 -59.86
CA LEU A 15 -27.42 28.21 -61.27
C LEU A 15 -26.08 27.45 -61.38
N ALA A 16 -25.67 27.05 -62.59
CA ALA A 16 -24.46 26.25 -62.84
C ALA A 16 -23.77 26.57 -64.18
N SER A 17 -22.46 26.31 -64.27
CA SER A 17 -21.71 26.05 -65.52
C SER A 17 -20.30 25.49 -65.21
N ALA A 18 -19.60 24.93 -66.21
CA ALA A 18 -18.33 24.20 -66.11
C ALA A 18 -17.55 24.37 -67.46
N PRO A 19 -16.60 23.51 -67.90
CA PRO A 19 -15.62 22.62 -67.23
C PRO A 19 -14.16 22.78 -67.77
N ARG A 20 -13.20 21.96 -67.27
CA ARG A 20 -12.03 21.30 -67.97
C ARG A 20 -10.70 21.33 -67.19
N SER A 21 -9.85 20.33 -67.47
CA SER A 21 -8.42 20.19 -67.11
C SER A 21 -7.61 19.96 -68.40
N PRO A 22 -6.25 20.07 -68.43
CA PRO A 22 -5.38 18.94 -68.02
C PRO A 22 -3.93 19.27 -67.54
N SER A 23 -3.19 18.21 -67.17
CA SER A 23 -1.72 17.97 -67.35
C SER A 23 -0.63 18.94 -66.82
N SER A 24 -0.05 18.56 -65.67
CA SER A 24 1.41 18.33 -65.42
C SER A 24 2.51 19.23 -66.02
N LEU A 25 3.37 19.77 -65.14
CA LEU A 25 4.84 19.88 -65.33
C LEU A 25 5.55 19.95 -63.95
N SER A 26 6.87 19.75 -63.91
CA SER A 26 7.62 19.41 -62.69
C SER A 26 8.93 20.19 -62.51
N SER A 27 9.29 20.58 -61.27
CA SER A 27 10.66 20.40 -60.70
C SER A 27 10.88 21.07 -59.33
N SER A 28 11.49 20.31 -58.39
CA SER A 28 12.38 20.72 -57.28
C SER A 28 11.93 21.73 -56.19
N SER A 29 12.63 21.66 -55.04
CA SER A 29 12.58 22.52 -53.83
C SER A 29 11.26 22.55 -53.02
N ASP A 30 11.25 22.49 -51.69
CA ASP A 30 12.29 22.16 -50.69
C ASP A 30 11.65 21.56 -49.41
N ASP A 31 12.49 20.94 -48.58
CA ASP A 31 12.35 20.58 -47.15
C ASP A 31 10.94 20.46 -46.51
N LEU A 32 10.59 19.20 -46.19
CA LEU A 32 9.64 18.87 -45.12
C LEU A 32 10.39 18.43 -43.85
N VAL A 33 9.82 18.75 -42.68
CA VAL A 33 10.29 18.45 -41.31
C VAL A 33 11.23 19.50 -40.69
N ASP A 34 10.65 20.64 -40.31
CA ASP A 34 11.09 21.44 -39.15
C ASP A 34 10.24 21.08 -37.90
N SER A 35 10.78 21.37 -36.72
CA SER A 35 10.20 21.38 -35.35
C SER A 35 11.16 20.84 -34.27
N THR A 36 12.43 20.59 -34.59
CA THR A 36 13.46 20.27 -33.56
C THR A 36 14.67 21.19 -33.58
N ARG A 37 14.80 21.93 -32.47
CA ARG A 37 15.94 22.78 -32.05
C ARG A 37 16.08 24.12 -32.77
N GLN A 38 15.75 25.19 -32.05
CA GLN A 38 16.64 26.35 -31.97
C GLN A 38 16.66 26.91 -30.55
N ILE A 39 17.76 27.58 -30.20
CA ILE A 39 17.98 28.13 -28.85
C ILE A 39 17.44 29.57 -28.86
N VAL A 40 16.26 29.76 -28.27
CA VAL A 40 15.58 31.06 -28.20
C VAL A 40 16.40 32.03 -27.33
N SER A 41 16.89 33.08 -27.96
CA SER A 41 17.60 34.20 -27.33
C SER A 41 16.75 35.46 -27.46
N VAL A 42 16.62 36.26 -26.40
CA VAL A 42 16.13 37.64 -26.54
C VAL A 42 17.04 38.37 -27.53
N LYS A 43 16.48 39.08 -28.51
CA LYS A 43 17.26 39.90 -29.44
C LYS A 43 16.79 41.35 -29.31
N LEU A 44 17.67 42.17 -28.76
CA LEU A 44 17.59 43.62 -28.92
C LEU A 44 18.28 43.95 -30.26
N ARG A 45 17.53 44.52 -31.20
CA ARG A 45 18.09 45.14 -32.40
C ARG A 45 18.07 46.64 -32.22
N GLU A 46 19.18 47.28 -32.52
CA GLU A 46 19.22 48.73 -32.68
C GLU A 46 18.43 49.10 -33.95
N THR A 47 17.69 50.21 -33.92
CA THR A 47 17.00 50.75 -35.10
C THR A 47 17.80 51.91 -35.69
N ASP A 48 17.46 52.33 -36.91
CA ASP A 48 18.21 53.36 -37.65
C ASP A 48 18.22 54.77 -36.98
N ASN A 49 17.48 54.93 -35.87
CA ASN A 49 17.50 56.11 -35.01
C ASN A 49 18.42 55.88 -33.80
N ALA A 50 19.44 56.73 -33.62
CA ALA A 50 20.37 56.64 -32.50
C ALA A 50 19.64 56.62 -31.14
N GLY A 51 19.97 55.63 -30.30
CA GLY A 51 19.39 55.47 -28.96
C GLY A 51 18.03 54.75 -28.90
N GLN A 52 17.54 54.21 -30.02
CA GLN A 52 16.28 53.45 -30.09
C GLN A 52 16.52 51.94 -30.24
N TYR A 53 15.97 51.15 -29.30
CA TYR A 53 16.20 49.70 -29.23
C TYR A 53 14.91 48.89 -29.38
N LEU A 54 14.80 48.13 -30.47
CA LEU A 54 13.72 47.19 -30.75
C LEU A 54 13.90 45.90 -29.92
N LEU A 55 13.07 45.71 -28.90
CA LEU A 55 13.03 44.47 -28.12
C LEU A 55 12.22 43.39 -28.87
N THR A 56 12.88 42.54 -29.65
CA THR A 56 12.27 41.30 -30.17
C THR A 56 12.39 40.17 -29.16
N ALA A 57 11.31 39.95 -28.41
CA ALA A 57 11.15 38.83 -27.49
C ALA A 57 10.26 37.75 -28.11
N GLU A 58 10.89 36.69 -28.64
CA GLU A 58 10.20 35.50 -29.18
C GLU A 58 9.33 34.78 -28.11
N ASP A 59 9.55 35.07 -26.81
CA ASP A 59 8.75 34.58 -25.68
C ASP A 59 8.34 35.73 -24.75
N ALA A 60 7.52 36.66 -25.26
CA ALA A 60 6.96 37.78 -24.50
C ALA A 60 6.18 37.33 -23.24
N GLY A 61 5.71 36.08 -23.22
CA GLY A 61 5.09 35.44 -22.05
C GLY A 61 6.01 35.38 -20.84
N LEU A 62 7.30 35.08 -21.02
CA LEU A 62 8.27 35.02 -19.92
C LEU A 62 8.54 36.41 -19.32
N LEU A 63 8.69 37.44 -20.14
CA LEU A 63 8.90 38.81 -19.66
C LEU A 63 7.67 39.31 -18.87
N ARG A 64 6.47 39.00 -19.38
CA ARG A 64 5.18 39.30 -18.75
C ARG A 64 4.96 38.51 -17.45
N GLU A 65 5.47 37.27 -17.35
CA GLU A 65 5.47 36.49 -16.10
C GLU A 65 6.33 37.17 -15.03
N ILE A 66 7.57 37.57 -15.38
CA ILE A 66 8.53 38.21 -14.47
C ILE A 66 8.01 39.58 -13.99
N LEU A 67 7.50 40.41 -14.88
CA LEU A 67 6.93 41.71 -14.51
C LEU A 67 5.71 41.55 -13.59
N LYS A 68 4.80 40.60 -13.89
CA LYS A 68 3.63 40.32 -13.03
C LYS A 68 4.01 39.68 -11.69
N HIS A 69 5.09 38.90 -11.63
CA HIS A 69 5.64 38.37 -10.38
C HIS A 69 6.06 39.51 -9.44
N ASN A 70 6.89 40.44 -9.92
CA ASN A 70 7.33 41.62 -9.14
C ASN A 70 6.16 42.49 -8.70
N LEU A 71 5.22 42.77 -9.60
CA LEU A 71 4.01 43.54 -9.28
C LEU A 71 3.17 42.89 -8.17
N SER A 72 3.06 41.56 -8.16
CA SER A 72 2.35 40.82 -7.10
C SER A 72 3.11 40.84 -5.76
N PHE A 73 4.44 40.87 -5.80
CA PHE A 73 5.29 40.96 -4.61
C PHE A 73 5.13 42.32 -3.94
N GLU A 74 5.20 43.42 -4.69
CA GLU A 74 5.02 44.77 -4.15
C GLU A 74 3.59 45.02 -3.64
N LYS A 75 2.55 44.55 -4.35
CA LYS A 75 1.14 44.70 -3.94
C LYS A 75 0.77 43.84 -2.71
N SER A 76 1.62 42.90 -2.28
CA SER A 76 1.36 42.02 -1.13
C SER A 76 2.01 42.46 0.21
N GLY A 77 2.89 43.48 0.16
CA GLY A 77 3.60 44.02 1.32
C GLY A 77 4.79 43.16 1.78
N SER A 78 5.75 43.79 2.48
CA SER A 78 7.09 43.25 2.80
C SER A 78 7.13 42.08 3.80
N SER A 79 6.03 41.36 3.98
CA SER A 79 5.87 40.25 4.94
C SER A 79 5.54 38.92 4.27
N GLN A 80 5.27 38.91 2.96
CA GLN A 80 4.98 37.68 2.21
C GLN A 80 6.23 37.20 1.47
N LYS A 81 6.55 35.90 1.60
CA LYS A 81 7.61 35.24 0.84
C LYS A 81 7.14 35.07 -0.62
N PRO A 82 8.03 35.13 -1.62
CA PRO A 82 7.61 35.13 -3.02
C PRO A 82 6.83 33.86 -3.38
N PRO A 83 5.76 33.97 -4.19
CA PRO A 83 4.76 32.91 -4.37
C PRO A 83 5.31 31.63 -5.01
N PHE A 84 6.45 31.72 -5.69
CA PHE A 84 7.13 30.58 -6.32
C PHE A 84 8.14 29.83 -5.45
N ARG A 85 8.37 30.21 -4.18
CA ARG A 85 9.32 29.50 -3.31
C ARG A 85 8.74 28.14 -2.88
N PHE A 86 9.28 27.05 -3.43
CA PHE A 86 8.96 25.68 -2.98
C PHE A 86 9.25 25.60 -1.48
N ARG A 87 8.31 25.06 -0.69
CA ARG A 87 8.36 25.25 0.76
C ARG A 87 9.46 24.37 1.39
N ASP A 88 10.63 24.95 1.59
CA ASP A 88 11.78 24.40 2.32
C ASP A 88 11.35 23.91 3.71
N LEU A 89 11.65 22.65 4.05
CA LEU A 89 11.43 22.09 5.38
C LEU A 89 12.63 22.37 6.27
N GLU A 90 12.39 22.71 7.53
CA GLU A 90 13.43 23.15 8.45
C GLU A 90 13.88 22.00 9.33
N PHE A 91 14.89 21.28 8.87
CA PHE A 91 15.58 20.24 9.65
C PHE A 91 16.47 20.91 10.71
N THR A 92 16.41 20.43 11.96
CA THR A 92 17.13 21.02 13.10
C THR A 92 17.77 19.94 13.96
N ARG A 93 18.84 20.27 14.71
CA ARG A 93 19.49 19.30 15.61
C ARG A 93 18.56 19.00 16.79
N GLN A 94 17.85 17.87 16.73
CA GLN A 94 16.87 17.40 17.71
C GLN A 94 17.23 15.98 18.17
N LEU A 95 17.05 15.71 19.47
CA LEU A 95 17.07 14.35 20.02
C LEU A 95 15.65 13.80 20.06
N SER A 96 15.50 12.46 20.04
CA SER A 96 14.20 11.81 20.21
C SER A 96 13.69 11.95 21.65
N THR A 97 12.37 11.90 21.87
CA THR A 97 11.79 12.07 23.21
C THR A 97 12.32 11.02 24.19
N PHE A 98 12.47 9.75 23.78
CA PHE A 98 12.94 8.66 24.66
C PHE A 98 14.47 8.42 24.61
N ASP A 99 15.25 9.35 24.05
CA ASP A 99 16.70 9.24 24.00
C ASP A 99 17.34 9.35 25.40
N ARG A 100 18.37 8.56 25.69
CA ARG A 100 19.17 8.64 26.93
C ARG A 100 19.78 10.03 27.17
N GLN A 101 19.95 10.83 26.13
CA GLN A 101 20.47 12.20 26.18
C GLN A 101 19.38 13.28 26.30
N SER A 102 18.08 12.95 26.24
CA SER A 102 17.00 13.95 26.30
C SER A 102 16.72 14.40 27.75
N LEU A 103 17.36 15.51 28.15
CA LEU A 103 17.20 16.07 29.51
C LEU A 103 15.72 16.22 29.90
N THR A 104 14.88 16.73 29.00
CA THR A 104 13.42 16.92 29.16
C THR A 104 12.68 15.66 29.60
N PHE A 105 13.09 14.48 29.13
CA PHE A 105 12.48 13.20 29.50
C PHE A 105 13.03 12.68 30.83
N SER A 106 14.35 12.80 31.04
CA SER A 106 14.98 12.42 32.31
C SER A 106 14.45 13.22 33.52
N SER A 107 14.01 14.46 33.29
CA SER A 107 13.35 15.31 34.28
C SER A 107 11.83 15.15 34.37
N SER A 108 11.23 14.21 33.63
CA SER A 108 9.78 14.02 33.58
C SER A 108 9.29 13.00 34.62
N GLU A 109 8.19 13.32 35.30
CA GLU A 109 7.48 12.36 36.18
C GLU A 109 7.08 11.06 35.44
N PHE A 110 6.90 11.13 34.12
CA PHE A 110 6.58 9.96 33.29
C PHE A 110 7.75 8.95 33.17
N HIS A 111 8.99 9.36 33.47
CA HIS A 111 10.15 8.46 33.43
C HIS A 111 9.98 7.24 34.36
N GLY A 112 9.38 7.43 35.54
CA GLY A 112 9.09 6.33 36.47
C GLY A 112 8.11 5.30 35.90
N PHE A 113 7.08 5.75 35.17
CA PHE A 113 6.13 4.85 34.49
C PHE A 113 6.78 4.10 33.33
N PHE A 114 7.69 4.73 32.58
CA PHE A 114 8.47 4.08 31.53
C PHE A 114 9.38 2.96 32.07
N VAL A 115 10.10 3.22 33.17
CA VAL A 115 10.91 2.18 33.83
C VAL A 115 10.05 1.05 34.40
N LEU A 116 8.90 1.38 35.02
CA LEU A 116 7.95 0.39 35.52
C LEU A 116 7.38 -0.50 34.41
N PHE A 117 7.07 0.07 33.24
CA PHE A 117 6.64 -0.69 32.06
C PHE A 117 7.68 -1.72 31.64
N TRP A 118 8.94 -1.33 31.46
CA TRP A 118 10.00 -2.26 31.06
C TRP A 118 10.31 -3.31 32.12
N MET A 119 10.23 -2.98 33.41
CA MET A 119 10.32 -3.96 34.49
C MET A 119 9.15 -4.97 34.44
N GLY A 120 7.93 -4.51 34.15
CA GLY A 120 6.77 -5.37 33.91
C GLY A 120 6.96 -6.31 32.72
N VAL A 121 7.49 -5.80 31.60
CA VAL A 121 7.85 -6.60 30.41
C VAL A 121 8.92 -7.65 30.74
N ALA A 122 9.96 -7.30 31.51
CA ALA A 122 10.99 -8.25 31.93
C ALA A 122 10.44 -9.38 32.82
N LEU A 123 9.57 -9.06 33.79
CA LEU A 123 8.88 -10.05 34.62
C LEU A 123 7.93 -10.93 33.80
N MET A 124 7.24 -10.35 32.81
CA MET A 124 6.39 -11.06 31.85
C MET A 124 7.20 -12.05 31.01
N LEU A 125 8.35 -11.64 30.47
CA LEU A 125 9.28 -12.52 29.75
C LEU A 125 9.76 -13.69 30.61
N LEU A 126 10.19 -13.42 31.86
CA LEU A 126 10.62 -14.46 32.79
C LEU A 126 9.50 -15.49 33.07
N LYS A 127 8.26 -15.03 33.21
CA LYS A 127 7.08 -15.90 33.35
C LYS A 127 6.84 -16.74 32.09
N VAL A 128 6.95 -16.17 30.89
CA VAL A 128 6.78 -16.91 29.62
C VAL A 128 7.89 -17.95 29.46
N VAL A 129 9.15 -17.59 29.73
CA VAL A 129 10.31 -18.52 29.67
C VAL A 129 10.14 -19.68 30.65
N ALA A 130 9.73 -19.41 31.90
CA ALA A 130 9.47 -20.46 32.89
C ALA A 130 8.31 -21.38 32.49
N ASN A 131 7.26 -20.83 31.87
CA ASN A 131 6.12 -21.61 31.38
C ASN A 131 6.49 -22.47 30.16
N ASN A 132 7.23 -21.92 29.19
CA ASN A 132 7.77 -22.64 28.04
C ASN A 132 8.69 -23.78 28.48
N TRP A 133 9.58 -23.53 29.44
CA TRP A 133 10.44 -24.57 30.02
C TRP A 133 9.62 -25.70 30.67
N ARG A 134 8.58 -25.36 31.44
CA ARG A 134 7.69 -26.33 32.10
C ARG A 134 6.89 -27.19 31.12
N ILE A 135 6.45 -26.64 29.99
CA ILE A 135 5.54 -27.33 29.03
C ILE A 135 6.31 -28.01 27.88
N HIS A 136 7.45 -27.45 27.47
CA HIS A 136 8.19 -27.86 26.27
C HIS A 136 9.67 -28.20 26.51
N GLY A 137 10.16 -28.17 27.74
CA GLY A 137 11.57 -28.45 28.08
C GLY A 137 12.58 -27.47 27.46
N THR A 138 12.12 -26.35 26.90
CA THR A 138 12.94 -25.37 26.18
C THR A 138 12.41 -23.96 26.44
N ILE A 139 13.31 -22.98 26.57
CA ILE A 139 12.93 -21.59 26.86
C ILE A 139 12.12 -20.93 25.72
N TRP A 140 12.34 -21.37 24.48
CA TRP A 140 11.74 -20.83 23.26
C TRP A 140 10.41 -21.49 22.85
N GLY A 141 10.00 -22.57 23.53
CA GLY A 141 8.80 -23.33 23.17
C GLY A 141 8.86 -23.88 21.73
N LYS A 142 7.70 -23.94 21.06
CA LYS A 142 7.59 -24.57 19.73
C LYS A 142 8.25 -23.79 18.57
N ASN A 143 8.61 -22.52 18.75
CA ASN A 143 9.27 -21.67 17.73
C ASN A 143 8.52 -21.52 16.39
N GLU A 144 7.20 -21.76 16.33
CA GLU A 144 6.44 -21.83 15.07
C GLU A 144 6.49 -20.51 14.27
N ILE A 145 6.38 -19.34 14.92
CA ILE A 145 6.46 -18.04 14.23
C ILE A 145 7.86 -17.81 13.64
N ILE A 146 8.92 -18.08 14.40
CA ILE A 146 10.30 -17.91 13.91
C ILE A 146 10.57 -18.85 12.73
N ARG A 147 10.13 -20.11 12.82
CA ARG A 147 10.19 -21.04 11.69
C ARG A 147 9.42 -20.51 10.48
N LEU A 148 8.20 -20.00 10.66
CA LEU A 148 7.38 -19.45 9.57
C LEU A 148 8.01 -18.21 8.91
N MET A 149 8.71 -17.36 9.67
CA MET A 149 9.45 -16.22 9.14
C MET A 149 10.66 -16.66 8.29
N PHE A 150 11.47 -17.59 8.78
CA PHE A 150 12.71 -17.99 8.10
C PHE A 150 12.57 -19.17 7.11
N ALA A 151 11.37 -19.77 6.97
CA ALA A 151 11.14 -20.98 6.16
C ALA A 151 11.32 -20.83 4.64
N LYS A 152 11.37 -19.61 4.08
CA LYS A 152 11.48 -19.40 2.62
C LYS A 152 12.37 -18.22 2.25
N ASP A 153 13.40 -18.50 1.45
CA ASP A 153 13.96 -17.61 0.44
C ASP A 153 14.44 -16.21 0.90
N VAL A 154 14.96 -16.09 2.13
CA VAL A 154 15.51 -14.83 2.67
C VAL A 154 16.60 -14.22 1.77
N PHE A 155 17.39 -15.05 1.08
CA PHE A 155 18.36 -14.59 0.08
C PHE A 155 17.69 -13.90 -1.12
N VAL A 156 16.54 -14.42 -1.60
CA VAL A 156 15.79 -13.83 -2.71
C VAL A 156 15.07 -12.56 -2.27
N LEU A 157 14.68 -12.46 -0.99
CA LEU A 157 14.20 -11.21 -0.39
C LEU A 157 15.30 -10.14 -0.43
N GLY A 158 16.51 -10.46 0.05
CA GLY A 158 17.65 -9.54 0.01
C GLY A 158 18.06 -9.14 -1.42
N LEU A 159 18.05 -10.07 -2.37
CA LEU A 159 18.30 -9.75 -3.78
C LEU A 159 17.21 -8.85 -4.39
N THR A 160 15.94 -9.08 -4.04
CA THR A 160 14.81 -8.21 -4.45
C THR A 160 14.99 -6.81 -3.87
N ASP A 161 15.40 -6.70 -2.61
CA ASP A 161 15.65 -5.43 -1.93
C ASP A 161 16.79 -4.64 -2.58
N LEU A 162 17.90 -5.32 -2.93
CA LEU A 162 19.02 -4.72 -3.67
C LEU A 162 18.58 -4.21 -5.06
N VAL A 163 17.77 -4.97 -5.79
CA VAL A 163 17.23 -4.54 -7.10
C VAL A 163 16.26 -3.36 -6.96
N LEU A 164 15.39 -3.39 -5.94
CA LEU A 164 14.47 -2.32 -5.57
C LEU A 164 15.25 -1.03 -5.29
N CYS A 165 16.23 -1.06 -4.40
CA CYS A 165 17.10 0.09 -4.09
C CYS A 165 17.93 0.55 -5.30
N TRP A 166 18.53 -0.36 -6.07
CA TRP A 166 19.34 -0.02 -7.24
C TRP A 166 18.53 0.68 -8.32
N SER A 167 17.31 0.21 -8.60
CA SER A 167 16.45 0.78 -9.64
C SER A 167 16.06 2.24 -9.37
N THR A 168 16.10 2.71 -8.12
CA THR A 168 15.86 4.13 -7.78
C THR A 168 16.82 5.10 -8.50
N ILE A 169 18.02 4.63 -8.87
CA ILE A 169 19.05 5.42 -9.59
C ILE A 169 18.52 5.97 -10.93
N PHE A 170 17.48 5.36 -11.52
CA PHE A 170 16.79 5.90 -12.69
C PHE A 170 16.39 7.39 -12.52
N CYS A 171 15.96 7.80 -11.32
CA CYS A 171 15.59 9.18 -11.03
C CYS A 171 16.77 10.15 -11.20
N LEU A 172 17.99 9.75 -10.80
CA LEU A 172 19.20 10.54 -11.02
C LEU A 172 19.56 10.63 -12.51
N VAL A 173 19.31 9.56 -13.29
CA VAL A 173 19.52 9.57 -14.75
C VAL A 173 18.56 10.56 -15.43
N VAL A 174 17.28 10.56 -15.08
CA VAL A 174 16.28 11.52 -15.61
C VAL A 174 16.68 12.96 -15.28
N GLN A 175 17.04 13.27 -14.03
CA GLN A 175 17.45 14.62 -13.63
C GLN A 175 18.73 15.07 -14.35
N ARG A 176 19.69 14.16 -14.58
CA ARG A 176 20.89 14.45 -15.39
C ARG A 176 20.57 14.68 -16.87
N ALA A 177 19.56 14.01 -17.44
CA ALA A 177 19.09 14.26 -18.80
C ALA A 177 18.37 15.62 -18.93
N VAL A 178 17.61 16.02 -17.90
CA VAL A 178 17.01 17.37 -17.79
C VAL A 178 18.08 18.44 -17.68
N PHE A 179 19.08 18.28 -16.81
CA PHE A 179 20.20 19.22 -16.69
C PHE A 179 20.99 19.40 -17.99
N LYS A 180 21.21 18.32 -18.77
CA LYS A 180 21.84 18.37 -20.10
C LYS A 180 20.94 18.96 -21.21
N GLY A 181 19.70 19.36 -20.90
CA GLY A 181 18.78 19.94 -21.87
C GLY A 181 18.13 18.95 -22.84
N TYR A 182 18.31 17.63 -22.66
CA TYR A 182 17.65 16.62 -23.49
C TYR A 182 16.15 16.48 -23.19
N LEU A 183 15.72 16.85 -21.98
CA LEU A 183 14.34 16.76 -21.51
C LEU A 183 13.95 18.05 -20.76
N ARG A 184 12.69 18.49 -20.93
CA ARG A 184 12.11 19.60 -20.16
C ARG A 184 11.28 19.04 -19.00
N TRP A 185 11.49 19.53 -17.77
CA TRP A 185 10.78 19.04 -16.58
C TRP A 185 9.26 19.29 -16.68
N SER A 186 8.83 20.51 -17.00
CA SER A 186 7.42 20.92 -17.26
C SER A 186 6.72 20.24 -18.45
N GLY A 187 7.17 19.06 -18.87
CA GLY A 187 6.65 18.30 -20.00
C GLY A 187 7.08 16.84 -19.89
N SER A 188 7.95 16.40 -20.81
CA SER A 188 8.42 15.01 -20.88
C SER A 188 9.07 14.51 -19.59
N GLY A 189 9.82 15.35 -18.87
CA GLY A 189 10.57 14.94 -17.66
C GLY A 189 9.68 14.45 -16.53
N TRP A 190 8.67 15.24 -16.14
CA TRP A 190 7.69 14.84 -15.13
C TRP A 190 6.84 13.65 -15.58
N LEU A 191 6.45 13.59 -16.87
CA LEU A 191 5.67 12.46 -17.41
C LEU A 191 6.45 11.13 -17.32
N ILE A 192 7.71 11.10 -17.77
CA ILE A 192 8.59 9.93 -17.69
C ILE A 192 8.78 9.49 -16.22
N GLN A 193 8.96 10.45 -15.30
CA GLN A 193 9.08 10.17 -13.87
C GLN A 193 7.82 9.49 -13.30
N ASN A 194 6.62 9.92 -13.67
CA ASN A 194 5.38 9.32 -13.18
C ASN A 194 5.15 7.92 -13.78
N ILE A 195 5.41 7.74 -15.09
CA ILE A 195 5.34 6.42 -15.74
C ILE A 195 6.28 5.43 -15.03
N TRP A 196 7.53 5.84 -14.75
CA TRP A 196 8.48 5.04 -13.97
C TRP A 196 7.96 4.71 -12.57
N GLN A 197 7.39 5.69 -11.85
CA GLN A 197 6.87 5.49 -10.50
C GLN A 197 5.67 4.53 -10.46
N THR A 198 4.78 4.60 -11.46
CA THR A 198 3.66 3.66 -11.60
C THR A 198 4.15 2.25 -11.94
N THR A 199 5.09 2.09 -12.90
CA THR A 199 5.60 0.76 -13.27
C THR A 199 6.46 0.15 -12.16
N TYR A 200 7.25 0.94 -11.44
CA TYR A 200 8.00 0.52 -10.24
C TYR A 200 7.07 -0.09 -9.19
N LEU A 201 6.03 0.65 -8.78
CA LEU A 201 5.08 0.17 -7.77
C LEU A 201 4.30 -1.06 -8.24
N ALA A 202 3.85 -1.06 -9.50
CA ALA A 202 3.12 -2.19 -10.08
C ALA A 202 3.99 -3.46 -10.18
N SER A 203 5.26 -3.34 -10.58
CA SER A 203 6.18 -4.47 -10.74
C SER A 203 6.51 -5.13 -9.41
N ILE A 204 6.79 -4.34 -8.35
CA ILE A 204 7.06 -4.90 -7.02
C ILE A 204 5.79 -5.50 -6.39
N THR A 205 4.62 -4.86 -6.58
CA THR A 205 3.34 -5.41 -6.12
C THR A 205 3.01 -6.75 -6.80
N TRP A 206 3.21 -6.82 -8.12
CA TRP A 206 3.06 -8.06 -8.89
C TRP A 206 4.05 -9.15 -8.45
N TRP A 207 5.31 -8.79 -8.18
CA TRP A 207 6.33 -9.72 -7.71
C TRP A 207 5.96 -10.36 -6.36
N THR A 208 5.48 -9.59 -5.38
CA THR A 208 5.02 -10.16 -4.09
C THR A 208 3.76 -11.02 -4.22
N TYR A 209 2.91 -10.75 -5.22
CA TYR A 209 1.77 -11.61 -5.55
C TYR A 209 2.19 -12.92 -6.23
N HIS A 210 3.20 -12.89 -7.10
CA HIS A 210 3.69 -14.07 -7.81
C HIS A 210 4.56 -15.00 -6.94
N ARG A 211 5.33 -14.45 -5.97
CA ARG A 211 6.42 -15.20 -5.31
C ARG A 211 6.00 -16.09 -4.12
N ASP A 212 4.72 -16.08 -3.72
CA ASP A 212 4.14 -16.87 -2.62
C ASP A 212 4.96 -16.83 -1.30
N TRP A 213 5.37 -15.62 -0.95
CA TRP A 213 6.13 -15.30 0.26
C TRP A 213 5.26 -15.24 1.52
N PRO A 214 5.86 -15.49 2.71
CA PRO A 214 5.25 -15.20 4.00
C PRO A 214 4.81 -13.74 4.11
N TRP A 215 3.76 -13.48 4.89
CA TRP A 215 3.19 -12.13 5.05
C TRP A 215 4.22 -11.10 5.54
N THR A 216 5.19 -11.52 6.37
CA THR A 216 6.30 -10.67 6.86
C THR A 216 7.19 -10.15 5.73
N HIS A 217 7.58 -11.02 4.79
CA HIS A 217 8.40 -10.67 3.63
C HIS A 217 7.64 -9.77 2.65
N THR A 218 6.34 -10.04 2.46
CA THR A 218 5.44 -9.20 1.67
C THR A 218 5.29 -7.79 2.28
N VAL A 219 5.06 -7.70 3.61
CA VAL A 219 5.00 -6.42 4.33
C VAL A 219 6.30 -5.64 4.20
N PHE A 220 7.45 -6.27 4.48
CA PHE A 220 8.77 -5.63 4.33
C PHE A 220 8.96 -5.05 2.93
N THR A 221 8.75 -5.87 1.88
CA THR A 221 8.98 -5.47 0.49
C THR A 221 8.06 -4.33 0.07
N VAL A 222 6.78 -4.36 0.45
CA VAL A 222 5.81 -3.32 0.09
C VAL A 222 6.06 -2.02 0.85
N LEU A 223 6.38 -2.07 2.15
CA LEU A 223 6.74 -0.87 2.93
C LEU A 223 8.04 -0.23 2.42
N HIS A 224 9.05 -1.02 2.07
CA HIS A 224 10.30 -0.51 1.53
C HIS A 224 10.10 0.04 0.11
N CYS A 225 9.28 -0.61 -0.73
CA CYS A 225 8.84 -0.10 -2.02
C CYS A 225 8.17 1.28 -1.90
N LEU A 226 7.22 1.44 -0.98
CA LEU A 226 6.53 2.71 -0.73
C LEU A 226 7.48 3.79 -0.19
N THR A 227 8.39 3.43 0.71
CA THR A 227 9.45 4.31 1.23
C THR A 227 10.33 4.85 0.10
N MET A 228 10.83 3.97 -0.76
CA MET A 228 11.68 4.34 -1.89
C MET A 228 10.90 5.05 -3.00
N LEU A 229 9.60 4.77 -3.18
CA LEU A 229 8.72 5.52 -4.08
C LEU A 229 8.57 6.98 -3.63
N MET A 230 8.32 7.21 -2.33
CA MET A 230 8.24 8.56 -1.74
C MET A 230 9.57 9.30 -1.87
N LYS A 231 10.71 8.65 -1.57
CA LYS A 231 12.05 9.25 -1.77
C LYS A 231 12.31 9.64 -3.22
N GLN A 232 12.08 8.72 -4.17
CA GLN A 232 12.19 8.99 -5.61
C GLN A 232 11.33 10.20 -6.02
N HIS A 233 10.10 10.29 -5.51
CA HIS A 233 9.20 11.42 -5.81
C HIS A 233 9.72 12.73 -5.23
N SER A 234 10.14 12.76 -3.96
CA SER A 234 10.67 13.99 -3.37
C SER A 234 11.95 14.47 -4.03
N TYR A 235 12.85 13.55 -4.42
CA TYR A 235 14.08 13.90 -5.13
C TYR A 235 13.78 14.47 -6.53
N ALA A 236 12.91 13.80 -7.30
CA ALA A 236 12.59 14.23 -8.66
C ALA A 236 11.79 15.54 -8.69
N ALA A 237 10.81 15.71 -7.79
CA ALA A 237 9.99 16.93 -7.71
C ALA A 237 10.83 18.17 -7.37
N TYR A 238 11.73 18.07 -6.37
CA TYR A 238 12.55 19.20 -5.94
C TYR A 238 13.66 19.53 -6.94
N ASN A 239 14.41 18.54 -7.46
CA ASN A 239 15.41 18.82 -8.51
C ASN A 239 14.77 19.29 -9.82
N GLY A 240 13.56 18.81 -10.16
CA GLY A 240 12.78 19.32 -11.28
C GLY A 240 12.45 20.80 -11.14
N TYR A 241 11.96 21.22 -9.97
CA TYR A 241 11.75 22.63 -9.62
C TYR A 241 13.05 23.46 -9.73
N LEU A 242 14.15 22.97 -9.15
CA LEU A 242 15.46 23.64 -9.24
C LEU A 242 15.97 23.72 -10.69
N SER A 243 15.69 22.72 -11.54
CA SER A 243 16.04 22.76 -12.97
C SER A 243 15.31 23.87 -13.73
N GLU A 244 14.09 24.20 -13.32
CA GLU A 244 13.31 25.29 -13.91
C GLU A 244 13.79 26.66 -13.43
N LEU A 245 14.13 26.81 -12.14
CA LEU A 245 14.82 28.00 -11.64
C LEU A 245 16.17 28.21 -12.37
N TYR A 246 16.94 27.14 -12.54
CA TYR A 246 18.24 27.18 -13.24
C TYR A 246 18.08 27.62 -14.69
N ARG A 247 17.08 27.08 -15.40
CA ARG A 247 16.76 27.50 -16.77
C ARG A 247 16.31 28.96 -16.82
N LYS A 248 15.44 29.42 -15.91
CA LYS A 248 15.05 30.85 -15.81
C LYS A 248 16.27 31.75 -15.58
N ARG A 249 17.18 31.35 -14.70
CA ARG A 249 18.43 32.07 -14.40
C ARG A 249 19.39 32.16 -15.60
N GLU A 250 19.66 31.05 -16.29
CA GLU A 250 20.58 31.07 -17.45
C GLU A 250 19.98 31.82 -18.66
N MET A 251 18.65 31.81 -18.83
CA MET A 251 17.97 32.69 -19.80
C MET A 251 18.17 34.18 -19.42
N LEU A 252 17.91 34.56 -18.16
CA LEU A 252 18.13 35.93 -17.67
C LEU A 252 19.58 36.40 -17.80
N LYS A 253 20.54 35.56 -17.44
CA LYS A 253 21.99 35.78 -17.58
C LYS A 253 22.39 36.05 -19.03
N THR A 254 21.77 35.34 -19.99
CA THR A 254 21.97 35.56 -21.43
C THR A 254 21.47 36.95 -21.81
N SER A 255 20.22 37.28 -21.48
CA SER A 255 19.64 38.61 -21.74
C SER A 255 20.44 39.76 -21.10
N LEU A 256 20.90 39.60 -19.86
CA LEU A 256 21.74 40.56 -19.15
C LEU A 256 23.11 40.74 -19.82
N SER A 257 23.72 39.66 -20.34
CA SER A 257 24.97 39.76 -21.08
C SER A 257 24.81 40.54 -22.40
N GLN A 258 23.69 40.38 -23.08
CA GLN A 258 23.36 41.11 -24.31
C GLN A 258 23.10 42.60 -24.01
N LEU A 259 22.29 42.91 -22.98
CA LEU A 259 22.08 44.27 -22.48
C LEU A 259 23.39 44.96 -22.09
N LYS A 260 24.31 44.24 -21.40
CA LYS A 260 25.61 44.77 -21.01
C LYS A 260 26.51 45.05 -22.22
N ASN A 261 26.48 44.20 -23.24
CA ASN A 261 27.25 44.43 -24.48
C ASN A 261 26.71 45.62 -25.28
N LEU A 262 25.39 45.80 -25.35
CA LEU A 262 24.76 46.94 -26.01
C LEU A 262 25.08 48.27 -25.29
N SER A 263 24.93 48.30 -23.96
CA SER A 263 25.36 49.45 -23.15
C SER A 263 26.81 49.81 -23.43
N ARG A 264 27.73 48.83 -23.41
CA ARG A 264 29.16 49.07 -23.61
C ARG A 264 29.50 49.51 -25.03
N ASN A 265 28.66 49.23 -26.03
CA ASN A 265 28.86 49.77 -27.38
C ASN A 265 28.43 51.24 -27.48
N ASN A 266 27.39 51.66 -26.75
CA ASN A 266 27.00 53.07 -26.65
C ASN A 266 28.04 53.92 -25.92
N ASP A 267 28.66 53.38 -24.86
CA ASP A 267 29.67 54.11 -24.08
C ASP A 267 30.86 54.56 -24.96
N PHE A 268 31.21 53.78 -26.00
CA PHE A 268 32.23 54.14 -27.00
C PHE A 268 31.88 55.32 -27.93
N VAL A 269 30.63 55.78 -27.93
CA VAL A 269 30.17 56.98 -28.68
C VAL A 269 30.16 58.22 -27.76
N GLY A 270 30.33 58.04 -26.44
CA GLY A 270 29.97 59.03 -25.43
C GLY A 270 31.10 59.64 -24.57
N GLU A 271 32.38 59.28 -24.77
CA GLU A 271 33.48 59.81 -23.95
C GLU A 271 34.44 60.74 -24.71
N ALA A 272 34.36 62.04 -24.40
CA ALA A 272 35.42 63.02 -24.64
C ALA A 272 35.51 63.99 -23.45
N HIS A 273 36.61 63.91 -22.69
CA HIS A 273 37.01 64.78 -21.56
C HIS A 273 36.18 64.62 -20.25
N THR A 274 36.75 64.69 -19.03
CA THR A 274 38.17 64.71 -18.58
C THR A 274 38.29 64.39 -17.07
N SER A 275 39.46 63.87 -16.68
CA SER A 275 40.14 64.02 -15.36
C SER A 275 39.45 63.58 -14.06
N ALA A 276 40.16 62.75 -13.29
CA ALA A 276 39.81 62.31 -11.94
C ALA A 276 40.23 63.31 -10.84
N VAL A 277 39.62 63.17 -9.65
CA VAL A 277 40.18 63.55 -8.34
C VAL A 277 39.74 62.49 -7.31
N ASP A 278 40.69 61.91 -6.58
CA ASP A 278 40.42 61.09 -5.38
C ASP A 278 40.28 61.98 -4.13
N THR A 279 39.47 61.56 -3.17
CA THR A 279 39.76 61.78 -1.74
C THR A 279 38.95 60.83 -0.85
N ASP A 280 39.64 60.17 0.09
CA ASP A 280 39.01 59.41 1.18
C ASP A 280 38.26 60.33 2.17
N VAL A 281 37.19 59.79 2.76
CA VAL A 281 36.84 60.06 4.17
C VAL A 281 36.39 58.75 4.81
N ASP A 282 36.97 58.44 5.97
CA ASP A 282 36.90 57.15 6.65
C ASP A 282 35.52 56.65 7.11
N ALA A 283 35.48 55.34 7.38
CA ALA A 283 34.36 54.67 8.02
C ALA A 283 34.33 54.90 9.54
N GLU A 284 33.67 55.97 9.99
CA GLU A 284 33.11 56.03 11.35
C GLU A 284 31.75 56.77 11.39
N ILE A 285 31.01 56.64 12.51
CA ILE A 285 29.58 57.07 12.67
C ILE A 285 28.56 56.06 12.06
N THR A 286 28.77 54.76 12.26
CA THR A 286 27.74 53.71 12.03
C THR A 286 27.22 53.06 13.31
N ASP A 287 26.65 53.86 14.23
CA ASP A 287 25.88 53.30 15.37
C ASP A 287 24.59 54.09 15.72
N LEU A 288 24.65 55.41 15.90
CA LEU A 288 23.56 56.17 16.56
C LEU A 288 22.49 56.85 15.67
N LYS A 289 22.30 56.47 14.40
CA LYS A 289 21.19 57.00 13.54
C LYS A 289 20.45 55.96 12.68
N ARG A 290 20.58 54.66 12.96
CA ARG A 290 20.11 53.60 12.03
C ARG A 290 18.58 53.35 12.00
N ASN A 291 17.82 53.75 13.03
CA ASN A 291 16.45 53.26 13.23
C ASN A 291 15.31 54.21 12.82
N ASP A 292 15.35 55.52 13.11
CA ASP A 292 14.14 56.37 12.99
C ASP A 292 13.82 56.91 11.59
N PHE A 293 14.81 57.13 10.71
CA PHE A 293 14.52 57.72 9.39
C PHE A 293 13.98 56.74 8.34
N ARG A 294 14.06 55.42 8.59
CA ARG A 294 13.67 54.38 7.62
C ARG A 294 12.15 54.21 7.45
N ARG A 295 11.32 54.71 8.38
CA ARG A 295 9.87 54.45 8.40
C ARG A 295 8.98 55.44 7.64
N ARG A 296 9.53 56.55 7.12
CA ARG A 296 8.75 57.59 6.40
C ARG A 296 9.15 57.85 4.94
N SER A 297 10.23 57.25 4.44
CA SER A 297 10.66 57.38 3.03
C SER A 297 10.26 56.20 2.13
N SER A 298 10.08 55.00 2.71
CA SER A 298 9.74 53.76 1.98
C SER A 298 8.48 53.88 1.13
N ASN A 299 7.43 54.47 1.69
CA ASN A 299 6.10 54.43 1.08
C ASN A 299 5.99 55.30 -0.17
N LEU A 300 6.83 56.33 -0.31
CA LEU A 300 6.87 57.19 -1.50
C LEU A 300 7.69 56.53 -2.63
N LYS A 301 8.82 55.89 -2.30
CA LYS A 301 9.66 55.20 -3.30
C LYS A 301 8.99 53.96 -3.88
N ASN A 302 8.27 53.18 -3.07
CA ASN A 302 7.54 52.01 -3.55
C ASN A 302 6.37 52.41 -4.48
N TYR A 303 5.72 53.56 -4.24
CA TYR A 303 4.61 54.03 -5.08
C TYR A 303 5.07 54.47 -6.48
N SER A 304 6.27 55.06 -6.60
CA SER A 304 6.88 55.38 -7.91
C SER A 304 7.17 54.11 -8.71
N ARG A 305 7.88 53.15 -8.12
CA ARG A 305 8.26 51.90 -8.79
C ARG A 305 7.07 51.04 -9.19
N ALA A 306 6.02 50.96 -8.37
CA ALA A 306 4.77 50.30 -8.75
C ALA A 306 4.18 50.90 -10.04
N CYS A 307 4.17 52.25 -10.15
CA CYS A 307 3.71 52.96 -11.35
C CYS A 307 4.61 52.67 -12.57
N GLU A 308 5.93 52.70 -12.41
CA GLU A 308 6.90 52.33 -13.47
C GLU A 308 6.69 50.88 -13.95
N THR A 309 6.39 49.94 -13.04
CA THR A 309 6.12 48.54 -13.44
C THR A 309 4.76 48.33 -14.09
N ASP A 310 3.69 49.03 -13.68
CA ASP A 310 2.40 49.01 -14.39
C ASP A 310 2.52 49.68 -15.79
N GLN A 311 3.40 50.69 -15.95
CA GLN A 311 3.77 51.25 -17.27
C GLN A 311 4.55 50.26 -18.13
N LEU A 312 5.57 49.58 -17.59
CA LEU A 312 6.30 48.53 -18.32
C LEU A 312 5.39 47.35 -18.71
N ILE A 313 4.44 46.96 -17.86
CA ILE A 313 3.45 45.92 -18.19
C ILE A 313 2.52 46.38 -19.32
N SER A 314 1.99 47.60 -19.29
CA SER A 314 1.11 48.11 -20.36
C SER A 314 1.85 48.33 -21.69
N LEU A 315 3.14 48.70 -21.66
CA LEU A 315 4.01 48.69 -22.84
C LEU A 315 4.26 47.29 -23.40
N VAL A 316 4.32 46.24 -22.56
CA VAL A 316 4.45 44.83 -22.98
C VAL A 316 3.12 44.22 -23.41
N GLU A 317 1.99 44.67 -22.86
CA GLU A 317 0.65 44.19 -23.24
C GLU A 317 0.10 44.82 -24.53
N THR A 318 0.78 45.82 -25.09
CA THR A 318 0.45 46.46 -26.37
C THR A 318 1.31 46.00 -27.56
N THR A 319 2.27 45.09 -27.36
CA THR A 319 3.40 44.91 -28.30
C THR A 319 3.70 43.49 -28.75
N GLU A 320 2.87 42.95 -29.65
CA GLU A 320 3.25 41.80 -30.50
C GLU A 320 4.08 42.21 -31.73
N HIS A 321 4.33 43.51 -31.96
CA HIS A 321 4.95 44.05 -33.18
C HIS A 321 6.26 44.84 -32.95
N GLY A 322 6.78 44.84 -31.72
CA GLY A 322 8.05 45.46 -31.36
C GLY A 322 8.00 46.99 -31.19
N VAL A 323 8.63 47.49 -30.13
CA VAL A 323 8.71 48.93 -29.79
C VAL A 323 10.13 49.29 -29.37
N SER A 324 10.51 50.54 -29.66
CA SER A 324 11.74 51.17 -29.17
C SER A 324 11.63 51.51 -27.68
N LEU A 325 12.49 50.93 -26.84
CA LEU A 325 12.67 51.37 -25.45
C LEU A 325 13.59 52.59 -25.35
N GLN A 326 13.25 53.53 -24.45
CA GLN A 326 14.10 54.67 -24.11
C GLN A 326 15.28 54.25 -23.19
N PRO A 327 16.43 54.95 -23.21
CA PRO A 327 17.61 54.57 -22.41
C PRO A 327 17.33 54.35 -20.90
N ASP A 328 16.56 55.23 -20.27
CA ASP A 328 16.19 55.10 -18.85
C ASP A 328 15.30 53.87 -18.58
N GLN A 329 14.43 53.50 -19.54
CA GLN A 329 13.61 52.29 -19.42
C GLN A 329 14.46 51.02 -19.57
N VAL A 330 15.47 51.03 -20.45
CA VAL A 330 16.46 49.95 -20.56
C VAL A 330 17.24 49.79 -19.25
N LYS A 331 17.60 50.90 -18.58
CA LYS A 331 18.25 50.89 -17.26
C LYS A 331 17.36 50.31 -16.16
N SER A 332 16.12 50.77 -16.02
CA SER A 332 15.18 50.23 -15.03
C SER A 332 14.82 48.76 -15.28
N LEU A 333 14.71 48.35 -16.55
CA LEU A 333 14.53 46.94 -16.92
C LEU A 333 15.76 46.11 -16.51
N LYS A 334 16.98 46.61 -16.74
CA LYS A 334 18.22 45.96 -16.30
C LYS A 334 18.26 45.78 -14.78
N GLU A 335 17.98 46.82 -13.98
CA GLU A 335 17.94 46.71 -12.50
C GLU A 335 16.93 45.64 -12.03
N LEU A 336 15.77 45.52 -12.69
CA LEU A 336 14.76 44.51 -12.38
C LEU A 336 15.23 43.09 -12.73
N LEU A 337 15.85 42.91 -13.90
CA LEU A 337 16.38 41.62 -14.36
C LEU A 337 17.60 41.17 -13.53
N GLU A 338 18.46 42.09 -13.09
CA GLU A 338 19.57 41.82 -12.17
C GLU A 338 19.04 41.35 -10.80
N ARG A 339 18.01 42.01 -10.24
CA ARG A 339 17.37 41.62 -8.98
C ARG A 339 16.68 40.25 -9.05
N GLU A 340 15.99 39.92 -10.14
CA GLU A 340 15.42 38.57 -10.33
C GLU A 340 16.50 37.50 -10.56
N PHE A 341 17.63 37.86 -11.19
CA PHE A 341 18.79 36.97 -11.28
C PHE A 341 19.41 36.69 -9.89
N GLU A 342 19.46 37.67 -8.98
CA GLU A 342 19.86 37.46 -7.59
C GLU A 342 18.87 36.53 -6.85
N VAL A 343 17.57 36.81 -6.90
CA VAL A 343 16.52 35.99 -6.24
C VAL A 343 16.53 34.54 -6.73
N LEU A 344 16.74 34.31 -8.03
CA LEU A 344 16.90 32.96 -8.59
C LEU A 344 18.24 32.31 -8.21
N SER A 345 19.30 33.09 -8.03
CA SER A 345 20.60 32.60 -7.54
C SER A 345 20.50 32.13 -6.09
N GLU A 346 19.87 32.92 -5.20
CA GLU A 346 19.51 32.51 -3.85
C GLU A 346 18.62 31.26 -3.86
N GLY A 347 17.60 31.23 -4.73
CA GLY A 347 16.68 30.09 -4.86
C GLY A 347 17.36 28.77 -5.25
N LEU A 348 18.45 28.82 -6.02
CA LEU A 348 19.25 27.64 -6.41
C LEU A 348 20.23 27.18 -5.34
N GLN A 349 20.71 28.11 -4.51
CA GLN A 349 21.46 27.80 -3.29
C GLN A 349 20.54 27.32 -2.16
N GLY A 350 19.27 27.74 -2.15
CA GLY A 350 18.20 27.28 -1.27
C GLY A 350 18.42 27.71 0.19
N ARG A 351 18.87 26.77 1.02
CA ARG A 351 19.39 27.00 2.38
C ARG A 351 20.82 26.49 2.56
N CYS A 352 21.49 26.08 1.48
CA CYS A 352 22.82 25.48 1.52
C CYS A 352 23.86 26.55 1.90
N SER A 353 24.48 26.36 3.07
CA SER A 353 25.28 27.38 3.75
C SER A 353 26.67 26.89 4.17
N LEU A 354 26.85 25.58 4.32
CA LEU A 354 28.12 24.97 4.74
C LEU A 354 28.82 24.18 3.62
N THR A 355 28.08 23.71 2.61
CA THR A 355 28.63 22.91 1.50
C THR A 355 28.30 23.49 0.13
N SER A 356 29.04 23.08 -0.91
CA SER A 356 28.77 23.48 -2.30
C SER A 356 27.68 22.64 -2.98
N ASN A 357 26.80 21.97 -2.22
CA ASN A 357 25.76 21.08 -2.72
C ASN A 357 24.54 21.81 -3.33
N TYR A 358 24.74 22.97 -3.97
CA TYR A 358 23.68 23.68 -4.69
C TYR A 358 23.45 23.10 -6.09
N TYR A 359 22.30 23.37 -6.71
CA TYR A 359 22.02 22.89 -8.07
C TYR A 359 22.87 23.67 -9.10
N PRO A 360 23.56 23.03 -10.06
CA PRO A 360 23.45 21.62 -10.45
C PRO A 360 24.51 20.68 -9.83
N GLN A 361 25.41 21.16 -8.95
CA GLN A 361 26.48 20.37 -8.36
C GLN A 361 25.96 19.21 -7.50
N ASN A 362 24.74 19.32 -6.96
CA ASN A 362 24.08 18.26 -6.20
C ASN A 362 23.76 16.98 -7.01
N LEU A 363 23.78 16.99 -8.34
CA LEU A 363 23.42 15.86 -9.21
C LEU A 363 24.52 14.76 -9.28
N THR A 364 25.09 14.38 -8.14
CA THR A 364 26.08 13.31 -7.97
C THR A 364 25.43 12.02 -7.45
N LEU A 365 26.03 10.88 -7.79
CA LEU A 365 25.62 9.59 -7.22
C LEU A 365 25.81 9.55 -5.70
N LYS A 366 26.86 10.22 -5.18
CA LYS A 366 27.14 10.33 -3.74
C LYS A 366 25.99 11.00 -2.98
N ASN A 367 25.54 12.18 -3.43
CA ASN A 367 24.43 12.91 -2.80
C ASN A 367 23.12 12.11 -2.89
N PHE A 368 22.84 11.48 -4.04
CA PHE A 368 21.67 10.62 -4.21
C PHE A 368 21.67 9.41 -3.26
N CYS A 369 22.77 8.66 -3.17
CA CYS A 369 22.88 7.51 -2.28
C CYS A 369 22.78 7.89 -0.79
N ASP A 370 23.40 9.01 -0.40
CA ASP A 370 23.29 9.58 0.95
C ASP A 370 21.82 9.83 1.33
N PHE A 371 21.07 10.60 0.53
CA PHE A 371 19.62 10.80 0.73
C PHE A 371 18.81 9.50 0.74
N ILE A 372 19.13 8.54 -0.15
CA ILE A 372 18.46 7.23 -0.19
C ILE A 372 18.70 6.43 1.10
N THR A 373 19.80 6.63 1.83
CA THR A 373 20.03 6.02 3.15
C THR A 373 19.44 6.79 4.35
N LEU A 374 19.30 8.12 4.29
CA LEU A 374 18.84 8.93 5.43
C LEU A 374 17.43 8.55 5.95
N PRO A 375 17.14 8.66 7.27
CA PRO A 375 15.82 8.39 7.85
C PRO A 375 14.77 9.49 7.59
N THR A 376 14.79 10.13 6.42
CA THR A 376 13.82 11.15 5.98
C THR A 376 13.25 10.83 4.59
N LEU A 377 11.99 11.20 4.36
CA LEU A 377 11.30 11.05 3.07
C LEU A 377 11.33 12.32 2.21
N VAL A 378 11.84 13.42 2.76
CA VAL A 378 11.85 14.74 2.11
C VAL A 378 13.28 15.12 1.74
N TYR A 379 13.53 15.23 0.43
CA TYR A 379 14.80 15.69 -0.13
C TYR A 379 14.99 17.19 0.06
N GLU A 380 16.17 17.60 0.52
CA GLU A 380 16.69 18.97 0.54
C GLU A 380 18.18 18.95 0.14
N LEU A 381 18.79 20.10 -0.14
CA LEU A 381 20.20 20.19 -0.56
C LEU A 381 21.22 19.85 0.54
N GLU A 382 20.86 20.13 1.80
CA GLU A 382 21.75 20.06 2.95
C GLU A 382 20.95 19.60 4.19
N TYR A 383 21.59 18.86 5.08
CA TYR A 383 20.98 18.27 6.28
C TYR A 383 21.88 18.45 7.50
N PRO A 384 21.32 18.67 8.71
CA PRO A 384 22.13 18.74 9.92
C PRO A 384 22.76 17.38 10.21
N ARG A 385 24.08 17.36 10.46
CA ARG A 385 24.85 16.15 10.76
C ARG A 385 25.39 16.11 12.18
N THR A 386 25.67 14.90 12.67
CA THR A 386 26.50 14.67 13.86
C THR A 386 27.96 14.60 13.47
N ASP A 387 28.83 14.97 14.40
CA ASP A 387 30.27 15.13 14.18
C ASP A 387 31.02 13.77 14.11
N LYS A 388 30.44 12.73 14.73
CA LYS A 388 30.92 11.34 14.82
C LYS A 388 29.71 10.39 14.98
N ILE A 389 29.97 9.08 14.82
CA ILE A 389 29.03 7.97 15.07
C ILE A 389 29.28 7.39 16.47
N ASP A 390 28.26 7.37 17.34
CA ASP A 390 28.27 6.65 18.61
C ASP A 390 27.91 5.16 18.39
N TRP A 391 28.93 4.33 18.18
CA TRP A 391 28.76 2.87 18.01
C TRP A 391 28.16 2.16 19.23
N VAL A 392 28.28 2.72 20.44
CA VAL A 392 27.65 2.14 21.64
C VAL A 392 26.15 2.39 21.59
N TYR A 393 25.71 3.59 21.18
CA TYR A 393 24.31 3.90 20.94
C TYR A 393 23.72 3.06 19.79
N VAL A 394 24.46 2.87 18.69
CA VAL A 394 24.04 1.95 17.60
C VAL A 394 23.83 0.54 18.14
N ALA A 395 24.76 0.01 18.94
CA ALA A 395 24.65 -1.32 19.52
C ALA A 395 23.49 -1.44 20.52
N GLU A 396 23.30 -0.44 21.39
CA GLU A 396 22.21 -0.32 22.35
C GLU A 396 20.83 -0.36 21.65
N LYS A 397 20.60 0.52 20.67
CA LYS A 397 19.35 0.56 19.90
C LYS A 397 19.13 -0.70 19.07
N THR A 398 20.18 -1.29 18.50
CA THR A 398 20.10 -2.54 17.73
C THR A 398 19.74 -3.73 18.63
N ALA A 399 20.35 -3.85 19.81
CA ALA A 399 20.01 -4.87 20.79
C ALA A 399 18.56 -4.71 21.30
N ALA A 400 18.13 -3.46 21.53
CA ALA A 400 16.74 -3.16 21.89
C ALA A 400 15.75 -3.59 20.78
N THR A 401 16.03 -3.31 19.50
CA THR A 401 15.22 -3.79 18.37
C THR A 401 15.01 -5.31 18.42
N PHE A 402 16.07 -6.11 18.52
CA PHE A 402 15.93 -7.57 18.57
C PHE A 402 15.27 -8.07 19.85
N GLY A 403 15.60 -7.49 21.01
CA GLY A 403 14.96 -7.84 22.28
C GLY A 403 13.46 -7.60 22.28
N ILE A 404 13.01 -6.46 21.75
CA ILE A 404 11.59 -6.12 21.69
C ILE A 404 10.85 -6.96 20.64
N ILE A 405 11.48 -7.31 19.51
CA ILE A 405 10.90 -8.27 18.55
C ILE A 405 10.65 -9.64 19.22
N VAL A 406 11.53 -10.08 20.13
CA VAL A 406 11.28 -11.29 20.94
C VAL A 406 10.12 -11.10 21.93
N VAL A 407 9.96 -9.92 22.55
CA VAL A 407 8.77 -9.60 23.37
C VAL A 407 7.49 -9.70 22.55
N MET A 408 7.46 -9.08 21.36
CA MET A 408 6.31 -9.10 20.45
C MET A 408 5.97 -10.54 20.04
N ILE A 409 6.96 -11.34 19.62
CA ILE A 409 6.73 -12.76 19.29
C ILE A 409 6.17 -13.53 20.50
N ALA A 410 6.63 -13.26 21.72
CA ALA A 410 6.10 -13.88 22.94
C ALA A 410 4.67 -13.42 23.27
N VAL A 411 4.35 -12.14 23.08
CA VAL A 411 3.00 -11.57 23.28
C VAL A 411 2.01 -12.16 22.28
N SER A 412 2.36 -12.13 20.99
CA SER A 412 1.58 -12.72 19.91
C SER A 412 1.32 -14.22 20.12
N GLN A 413 2.32 -15.01 20.54
CA GLN A 413 2.13 -16.45 20.83
C GLN A 413 1.27 -16.71 22.06
N SER A 414 1.42 -15.91 23.13
CA SER A 414 0.78 -16.18 24.42
C SER A 414 -0.68 -15.74 24.50
N TRP A 415 -1.04 -14.64 23.82
CA TRP A 415 -2.37 -14.02 23.96
C TRP A 415 -3.14 -13.83 22.64
N ILE A 416 -2.48 -13.47 21.54
CA ILE A 416 -3.18 -13.24 20.27
C ILE A 416 -3.50 -14.57 19.56
N TYR A 417 -2.50 -15.44 19.42
CA TYR A 417 -2.64 -16.70 18.68
C TYR A 417 -3.79 -17.60 19.18
N PRO A 418 -4.01 -17.81 20.50
CA PRO A 418 -5.12 -18.64 20.98
C PRO A 418 -6.50 -18.12 20.58
N VAL A 419 -6.71 -16.79 20.58
CA VAL A 419 -8.00 -16.16 20.24
C VAL A 419 -8.20 -16.10 18.72
N VAL A 420 -7.12 -15.92 17.95
CA VAL A 420 -7.16 -16.12 16.49
C VAL A 420 -7.48 -17.58 16.15
N MET A 421 -6.99 -18.56 16.92
CA MET A 421 -7.34 -19.96 16.73
C MET A 421 -8.81 -20.25 17.07
N SER A 422 -9.35 -19.70 18.17
CA SER A 422 -10.76 -19.89 18.54
C SER A 422 -11.70 -19.30 17.48
N THR A 423 -11.41 -18.10 16.97
CA THR A 423 -12.20 -17.47 15.89
C THR A 423 -12.13 -18.21 14.56
N VAL A 424 -10.97 -18.77 14.20
CA VAL A 424 -10.86 -19.64 13.01
C VAL A 424 -11.71 -20.90 13.17
N ARG A 425 -11.67 -21.56 14.34
CA ARG A 425 -12.48 -22.75 14.67
C ARG A 425 -14.00 -22.44 14.64
N MET A 426 -14.44 -21.37 15.31
CA MET A 426 -15.81 -20.83 15.27
C MET A 426 -16.32 -20.58 13.84
N LYS A 427 -15.41 -20.24 12.93
CA LYS A 427 -15.74 -20.02 11.52
C LYS A 427 -15.87 -21.34 10.76
N GLU A 428 -14.96 -22.28 10.96
CA GLU A 428 -15.01 -23.63 10.38
C GLU A 428 -16.27 -24.38 10.82
N GLU A 429 -16.72 -24.17 12.06
CA GLU A 429 -18.02 -24.65 12.60
C GLU A 429 -19.27 -24.05 11.92
N GLY A 430 -19.10 -23.17 10.93
CA GLY A 430 -20.22 -22.67 10.14
C GLY A 430 -21.17 -21.72 10.87
N LEU A 431 -20.82 -21.26 12.08
CA LEU A 431 -21.67 -20.40 12.93
C LEU A 431 -22.35 -19.27 12.15
N THR A 432 -23.63 -19.03 12.46
CA THR A 432 -24.42 -18.00 11.79
C THR A 432 -23.85 -16.60 12.03
N VAL A 433 -24.16 -15.64 11.14
CA VAL A 433 -23.72 -14.25 11.27
C VAL A 433 -24.18 -13.63 12.60
N GLN A 434 -25.37 -14.02 13.09
CA GLN A 434 -25.91 -13.55 14.37
C GLN A 434 -25.11 -14.07 15.57
N GLN A 435 -24.75 -15.37 15.59
CA GLN A 435 -23.90 -15.94 16.64
C GLN A 435 -22.50 -15.32 16.61
N ARG A 436 -21.90 -15.15 15.43
CA ARG A 436 -20.60 -14.47 15.28
C ARG A 436 -20.64 -13.01 15.77
N LEU A 437 -21.77 -12.31 15.62
CA LEU A 437 -21.96 -10.96 16.16
C LEU A 437 -22.14 -10.94 17.68
N GLN A 438 -22.64 -12.01 18.29
CA GLN A 438 -22.74 -12.18 19.75
C GLN A 438 -21.39 -12.49 20.39
N GLU A 439 -20.51 -13.25 19.71
CA GLU A 439 -19.15 -13.54 20.18
C GLU A 439 -18.14 -12.41 19.93
N PHE A 440 -18.39 -11.55 18.92
CA PHE A 440 -17.49 -10.47 18.54
C PHE A 440 -17.04 -9.54 19.68
N PRO A 441 -17.90 -9.11 20.64
CA PRO A 441 -17.47 -8.26 21.76
C PRO A 441 -16.46 -8.94 22.70
N TRP A 442 -16.60 -10.24 22.95
CA TRP A 442 -15.69 -11.00 23.81
C TRP A 442 -14.33 -11.17 23.13
N VAL A 443 -14.35 -11.62 21.87
CA VAL A 443 -13.16 -11.72 21.00
C VAL A 443 -12.42 -10.37 20.88
N LEU A 444 -13.17 -9.26 20.75
CA LEU A 444 -12.60 -7.91 20.71
C LEU A 444 -11.98 -7.54 22.06
N SER A 445 -12.61 -7.89 23.19
CA SER A 445 -12.13 -7.61 24.54
C SER A 445 -10.82 -8.35 24.86
N ASP A 446 -10.76 -9.66 24.55
CA ASP A 446 -9.56 -10.48 24.77
C ASP A 446 -8.35 -9.98 23.97
N LEU A 447 -8.60 -9.42 22.77
CA LEU A 447 -7.57 -8.91 21.87
C LEU A 447 -7.20 -7.44 22.11
N LEU A 448 -8.00 -6.66 22.82
CA LEU A 448 -7.83 -5.22 23.01
C LEU A 448 -6.51 -4.85 23.70
N PHE A 449 -6.10 -5.57 24.75
CA PHE A 449 -4.83 -5.32 25.44
C PHE A 449 -3.61 -5.90 24.70
N PRO A 450 -3.63 -7.15 24.19
CA PRO A 450 -2.53 -7.68 23.39
C PRO A 450 -2.23 -6.86 22.13
N PHE A 451 -3.24 -6.46 21.35
CA PHE A 451 -3.01 -5.62 20.17
C PHE A 451 -2.52 -4.21 20.54
N MET A 452 -2.92 -3.64 21.68
CA MET A 452 -2.33 -2.38 22.15
C MET A 452 -0.85 -2.54 22.49
N MET A 453 -0.47 -3.63 23.16
CA MET A 453 0.93 -3.95 23.47
C MET A 453 1.74 -4.04 22.18
N GLU A 454 1.29 -4.83 21.19
CA GLU A 454 1.96 -4.94 19.89
C GLU A 454 2.06 -3.60 19.15
N TYR A 455 1.01 -2.77 19.19
CA TYR A 455 1.00 -1.46 18.53
C TYR A 455 2.02 -0.48 19.15
N LEU A 456 2.12 -0.45 20.48
CA LEU A 456 3.09 0.38 21.20
C LEU A 456 4.53 -0.14 21.05
N LEU A 457 4.74 -1.45 21.08
CA LEU A 457 6.06 -2.06 20.87
C LEU A 457 6.53 -1.88 19.42
N ALA A 458 5.65 -2.09 18.42
CA ALA A 458 5.96 -1.81 17.02
C ALA A 458 6.32 -0.34 16.79
N PHE A 459 5.61 0.59 17.44
CA PHE A 459 5.97 2.01 17.43
C PHE A 459 7.37 2.25 17.99
N TYR A 460 7.67 1.72 19.18
CA TYR A 460 8.98 1.90 19.82
C TYR A 460 10.12 1.27 19.01
N VAL A 461 9.92 0.07 18.45
CA VAL A 461 10.92 -0.58 17.57
C VAL A 461 11.21 0.26 16.34
N ILE A 462 10.20 0.73 15.62
CA ILE A 462 10.40 1.44 14.35
C ILE A 462 10.95 2.85 14.60
N TRP A 463 10.25 3.68 15.39
CA TRP A 463 10.56 5.10 15.49
C TRP A 463 11.65 5.43 16.52
N GLU A 464 11.78 4.67 17.62
CA GLU A 464 12.76 4.96 18.69
C GLU A 464 14.01 4.08 18.64
N CYS A 465 13.94 2.87 18.07
CA CYS A 465 15.12 2.01 17.89
C CYS A 465 15.69 2.10 16.46
N VAL A 466 14.93 1.68 15.45
CA VAL A 466 15.44 1.52 14.07
C VAL A 466 15.76 2.86 13.41
N LEU A 467 14.87 3.85 13.45
CA LEU A 467 15.16 5.17 12.85
C LEU A 467 16.30 5.90 13.55
N ASN A 468 16.44 5.78 14.87
CA ASN A 468 17.57 6.37 15.62
C ASN A 468 18.90 5.66 15.34
N ALA A 469 18.92 4.32 15.24
CA ALA A 469 20.12 3.58 14.84
C ALA A 469 20.55 3.95 13.40
N LEU A 470 19.59 4.05 12.47
CA LEU A 470 19.86 4.51 11.11
C LEU A 470 20.32 5.98 11.06
N ALA A 471 19.77 6.85 11.92
CA ALA A 471 20.22 8.23 12.07
C ALA A 471 21.67 8.32 12.54
N GLU A 472 22.03 7.55 13.58
CA GLU A 472 23.41 7.51 14.10
C GLU A 472 24.39 6.99 13.03
N ILE A 473 24.08 5.89 12.35
CA ILE A 473 24.92 5.32 11.28
C ILE A 473 25.10 6.29 10.10
N THR A 474 24.06 7.04 9.73
CA THR A 474 24.09 8.04 8.63
C THR A 474 24.53 9.44 9.09
N MET A 475 24.93 9.58 10.36
CA MET A 475 25.27 10.83 11.03
C MET A 475 24.18 11.91 10.92
N PHE A 476 22.91 11.53 10.87
CA PHE A 476 21.76 12.44 10.79
C PHE A 476 21.38 12.99 12.18
N ALA A 477 21.31 14.31 12.30
CA ALA A 477 21.13 14.99 13.58
C ALA A 477 19.70 15.49 13.87
N ASP A 478 18.74 15.34 12.96
CA ASP A 478 17.33 15.60 13.24
C ASP A 478 16.61 14.29 13.59
N ARG A 479 16.51 13.98 14.89
CA ARG A 479 15.84 12.77 15.39
C ARG A 479 14.37 13.01 15.74
N GLY A 480 13.77 14.09 15.23
CA GLY A 480 12.37 14.45 15.40
C GLY A 480 11.40 13.58 14.58
N PHE A 481 11.54 12.25 14.62
CA PHE A 481 10.73 11.31 13.83
C PHE A 481 9.26 11.24 14.26
N TYR A 482 8.99 11.63 15.51
CA TYR A 482 7.66 11.75 16.11
C TYR A 482 7.64 12.96 17.07
N ALA A 483 6.49 13.18 17.70
CA ALA A 483 6.30 14.06 18.86
C ALA A 483 5.40 13.33 19.88
N ASP A 484 5.03 13.99 20.98
CA ASP A 484 4.33 13.40 22.13
C ASP A 484 2.84 13.07 21.85
N TRP A 485 2.60 12.23 20.83
CA TRP A 485 1.30 11.92 20.25
C TRP A 485 0.33 11.26 21.24
N TRP A 486 0.83 10.65 22.32
CA TRP A 486 0.02 10.12 23.43
C TRP A 486 -0.80 11.20 24.14
N ASN A 487 -0.36 12.46 24.07
CA ASN A 487 -1.06 13.65 24.56
C ASN A 487 -2.07 14.22 23.54
N SER A 488 -2.33 13.54 22.41
CA SER A 488 -3.25 14.04 21.37
C SER A 488 -4.66 14.24 21.89
N VAL A 489 -5.26 15.40 21.59
CA VAL A 489 -6.65 15.72 21.92
C VAL A 489 -7.58 15.56 20.70
N SER A 490 -7.02 15.47 19.48
CA SER A 490 -7.76 15.20 18.24
C SER A 490 -6.97 14.32 17.27
N TRP A 491 -7.71 13.63 16.38
CA TRP A 491 -7.13 12.82 15.30
C TRP A 491 -6.29 13.63 14.32
N ASP A 492 -6.57 14.93 14.12
CA ASP A 492 -5.76 15.78 13.26
C ASP A 492 -4.43 16.18 13.90
N GLN A 493 -4.33 16.16 15.23
CA GLN A 493 -3.06 16.27 15.94
C GLN A 493 -2.26 14.97 15.81
N PHE A 494 -2.87 13.84 16.17
CA PHE A 494 -2.24 12.52 16.06
C PHE A 494 -1.63 12.26 14.66
N ALA A 495 -2.35 12.61 13.59
CA ALA A 495 -1.90 12.44 12.20
C ALA A 495 -0.71 13.34 11.78
N ARG A 496 -0.29 14.30 12.64
CA ARG A 496 0.95 15.06 12.49
C ARG A 496 2.06 14.51 13.37
N ASP A 497 1.71 14.17 14.61
CA ASP A 497 2.66 13.93 15.69
C ASP A 497 3.17 12.47 15.72
N TRP A 498 2.40 11.50 15.22
CA TRP A 498 2.75 10.06 15.22
C TRP A 498 3.95 9.71 14.30
N ASN A 499 3.95 10.19 13.06
CA ASN A 499 4.97 9.86 12.06
C ASN A 499 5.32 11.11 11.24
N ARG A 500 6.24 11.91 11.76
CA ARG A 500 6.61 13.20 11.18
C ARG A 500 7.23 13.06 9.78
N PRO A 501 8.10 12.07 9.45
CA PRO A 501 8.60 11.88 8.08
C PRO A 501 7.51 11.71 7.02
N VAL A 502 6.49 10.87 7.28
CA VAL A 502 5.36 10.69 6.33
C VAL A 502 4.45 11.91 6.33
N HIS A 503 4.17 12.51 7.49
CA HIS A 503 3.39 13.74 7.56
C HIS A 503 4.04 14.88 6.76
N HIS A 504 5.35 15.09 6.91
CA HIS A 504 6.13 16.09 6.17
C HIS A 504 6.10 15.83 4.65
N PHE A 505 6.24 14.57 4.21
CA PHE A 505 6.14 14.21 2.79
C PHE A 505 4.75 14.54 2.22
N LEU A 506 3.67 14.08 2.89
CA LEU A 506 2.30 14.35 2.47
C LEU A 506 1.97 15.85 2.50
N LEU A 507 2.45 16.59 3.50
CA LEU A 507 2.25 18.03 3.60
C LEU A 507 2.91 18.80 2.45
N ARG A 508 4.17 18.47 2.11
CA ARG A 508 4.94 19.14 1.05
C ARG A 508 4.45 18.78 -0.35
N HIS A 509 4.36 17.49 -0.67
CA HIS A 509 4.16 17.00 -2.03
C HIS A 509 2.72 16.71 -2.42
N VAL A 510 1.82 16.47 -1.44
CA VAL A 510 0.39 16.18 -1.71
C VAL A 510 -0.48 17.38 -1.34
N TYR A 511 -0.50 17.79 -0.08
CA TYR A 511 -1.39 18.86 0.42
C TYR A 511 -1.06 20.22 -0.19
N HIS A 512 0.20 20.67 -0.11
CA HIS A 512 0.58 21.97 -0.68
C HIS A 512 0.50 21.98 -2.21
N SER A 513 0.96 20.91 -2.87
CA SER A 513 0.83 20.74 -4.33
C SER A 513 -0.63 20.80 -4.81
N SER A 514 -1.56 20.14 -4.10
CA SER A 514 -3.01 20.21 -4.38
C SER A 514 -3.57 21.63 -4.32
N ILE A 515 -3.03 22.47 -3.44
CA ILE A 515 -3.45 23.86 -3.29
C ILE A 515 -2.78 24.76 -4.35
N SER A 516 -1.50 24.57 -4.66
CA SER A 516 -0.78 25.44 -5.61
C SER A 516 -1.08 25.12 -7.07
N ALA A 517 -1.12 23.84 -7.45
CA ALA A 517 -1.32 23.42 -8.84
C ALA A 517 -2.81 23.43 -9.24
N TYR A 518 -3.67 22.85 -8.40
CA TYR A 518 -5.10 22.69 -8.70
C TYR A 518 -6.01 23.74 -8.03
N ARG A 519 -5.43 24.72 -7.31
CA ARG A 519 -6.16 25.82 -6.61
C ARG A 519 -7.28 25.34 -5.67
N LEU A 520 -7.14 24.14 -5.10
CA LEU A 520 -8.17 23.50 -4.31
C LEU A 520 -8.35 24.13 -2.92
N SER A 521 -9.56 24.01 -2.38
CA SER A 521 -9.85 24.46 -1.01
C SER A 521 -9.05 23.67 0.03
N ARG A 522 -8.77 24.28 1.19
CA ARG A 522 -8.07 23.59 2.31
C ARG A 522 -8.78 22.31 2.77
N VAL A 523 -10.11 22.26 2.66
CA VAL A 523 -10.91 21.06 2.99
C VAL A 523 -10.71 19.98 1.93
N SER A 524 -10.83 20.34 0.65
CA SER A 524 -10.61 19.43 -0.49
C SER A 524 -9.20 18.83 -0.49
N ALA A 525 -8.16 19.66 -0.27
CA ALA A 525 -6.78 19.22 -0.16
C ALA A 525 -6.54 18.29 1.06
N SER A 526 -7.22 18.55 2.18
CA SER A 526 -7.18 17.66 3.35
C SER A 526 -7.82 16.30 3.03
N LEU A 527 -8.99 16.30 2.39
CA LEU A 527 -9.71 15.08 2.01
C LEU A 527 -8.89 14.23 1.04
N ILE A 528 -8.30 14.83 -0.01
CA ILE A 528 -7.40 14.15 -0.96
C ILE A 528 -6.18 13.55 -0.23
N THR A 529 -5.59 14.28 0.71
CA THR A 529 -4.41 13.80 1.46
C THR A 529 -4.75 12.60 2.35
N PHE A 530 -5.89 12.63 3.04
CA PHE A 530 -6.38 11.50 3.84
C PHE A 530 -6.80 10.31 2.97
N PHE A 531 -7.48 10.55 1.85
CA PHE A 531 -7.89 9.50 0.91
C PHE A 531 -6.71 8.79 0.27
N LEU A 532 -5.68 9.53 -0.18
CA LEU A 532 -4.44 8.93 -0.70
C LEU A 532 -3.74 8.08 0.38
N SER A 533 -3.66 8.58 1.61
CA SER A 533 -3.13 7.79 2.74
C SER A 533 -3.93 6.50 2.95
N ALA A 534 -5.26 6.58 2.94
CA ALA A 534 -6.15 5.43 3.11
C ALA A 534 -6.01 4.39 1.97
N CYS A 535 -5.83 4.83 0.72
CA CYS A 535 -5.55 3.95 -0.41
C CYS A 535 -4.19 3.24 -0.28
N VAL A 536 -3.14 3.90 0.24
CA VAL A 536 -1.83 3.27 0.48
C VAL A 536 -1.89 2.22 1.60
N HIS A 537 -2.64 2.47 2.66
CA HIS A 537 -2.85 1.50 3.73
C HIS A 537 -3.69 0.29 3.27
N GLU A 538 -4.76 0.52 2.51
CA GLU A 538 -5.55 -0.56 1.91
C GLU A 538 -4.75 -1.35 0.85
N LEU A 539 -3.81 -0.71 0.13
CA LEU A 539 -2.86 -1.41 -0.75
C LEU A 539 -1.94 -2.37 0.03
N ILE A 540 -1.45 -1.97 1.22
CA ILE A 540 -0.68 -2.86 2.10
C ILE A 540 -1.55 -4.04 2.55
N MET A 541 -2.80 -3.80 2.96
CA MET A 541 -3.75 -4.85 3.35
C MET A 541 -4.10 -5.79 2.18
N LEU A 542 -4.25 -5.25 0.96
CA LEU A 542 -4.44 -6.01 -0.28
C LEU A 542 -3.25 -6.92 -0.55
N CYS A 543 -2.02 -6.47 -0.31
CA CYS A 543 -0.81 -7.31 -0.47
C CYS A 543 -0.75 -8.42 0.59
N ILE A 544 -1.10 -8.13 1.86
CA ILE A 544 -1.11 -9.10 2.96
C ILE A 544 -2.18 -10.18 2.75
N PHE A 545 -3.43 -9.78 2.51
CA PHE A 545 -4.58 -10.67 2.46
C PHE A 545 -4.95 -11.14 1.04
N ARG A 546 -4.23 -10.66 0.02
CA ARG A 546 -4.45 -10.94 -1.42
C ARG A 546 -5.87 -10.64 -1.94
N ARG A 547 -6.62 -9.83 -1.21
CA ARG A 547 -8.00 -9.40 -1.50
C ARG A 547 -8.24 -7.98 -0.98
N LEU A 548 -8.97 -7.19 -1.76
CA LEU A 548 -9.45 -5.86 -1.36
C LEU A 548 -10.62 -6.03 -0.37
N ARG A 549 -10.64 -5.29 0.75
CA ARG A 549 -11.73 -5.36 1.75
C ARG A 549 -12.36 -4.00 2.06
N GLY A 550 -11.60 -2.92 1.93
CA GLY A 550 -12.03 -1.56 2.24
C GLY A 550 -12.16 -1.24 3.73
N TYR A 551 -11.95 -2.20 4.64
CA TYR A 551 -12.14 -1.98 6.08
C TYR A 551 -11.19 -0.92 6.63
N LEU A 552 -9.90 -0.98 6.27
CA LEU A 552 -8.92 -0.02 6.75
C LEU A 552 -9.13 1.35 6.09
N LEU A 553 -9.50 1.37 4.80
CA LEU A 553 -9.90 2.58 4.09
C LEU A 553 -11.08 3.29 4.78
N ILE A 554 -12.15 2.56 5.13
CA ILE A 554 -13.33 3.10 5.82
C ILE A 554 -12.96 3.62 7.21
N LEU A 555 -12.17 2.86 7.98
CA LEU A 555 -11.73 3.25 9.33
C LEU A 555 -10.79 4.46 9.34
N GLN A 556 -9.99 4.67 8.28
CA GLN A 556 -9.16 5.88 8.16
C GLN A 556 -9.96 7.08 7.64
N MET A 557 -10.91 6.87 6.71
CA MET A 557 -11.78 7.97 6.26
C MET A 557 -12.76 8.45 7.35
N SER A 558 -13.16 7.59 8.29
CA SER A 558 -14.00 7.98 9.44
C SER A 558 -13.29 8.90 10.45
N GLN A 559 -11.95 9.00 10.38
CA GLN A 559 -11.18 9.97 11.18
C GLN A 559 -11.58 11.42 10.86
N LEU A 560 -11.97 11.75 9.62
CA LEU A 560 -12.38 13.12 9.26
C LEU A 560 -13.69 13.55 9.96
N PRO A 561 -14.77 12.73 9.99
CA PRO A 561 -15.89 12.92 10.91
C PRO A 561 -15.49 13.09 12.38
N LEU A 562 -14.55 12.28 12.89
CA LEU A 562 -14.09 12.37 14.29
C LEU A 562 -13.32 13.67 14.59
N VAL A 563 -12.54 14.19 13.63
CA VAL A 563 -11.94 15.54 13.69
C VAL A 563 -13.01 16.64 13.70
N SER A 564 -14.10 16.46 12.94
CA SER A 564 -15.23 17.40 12.97
C SER A 564 -15.93 17.37 14.35
N LEU A 565 -16.13 16.17 14.92
CA LEU A 565 -16.72 15.97 16.24
C LEU A 565 -15.88 16.60 17.36
N SER A 566 -14.55 16.41 17.35
CA SER A 566 -13.66 17.01 18.36
C SER A 566 -13.62 18.54 18.30
N ARG A 567 -13.99 19.14 17.17
CA ARG A 567 -14.09 20.61 16.97
C ARG A 567 -15.44 21.20 17.42
N THR A 568 -16.43 20.38 17.79
CA THR A 568 -17.72 20.84 18.33
C THR A 568 -17.58 21.51 19.70
N ARG A 569 -18.56 22.35 20.08
CA ARG A 569 -18.62 23.01 21.40
C ARG A 569 -18.63 22.04 22.60
N MET A 570 -19.00 20.78 22.39
CA MET A 570 -19.02 19.77 23.46
C MET A 570 -17.62 19.28 23.85
N MET A 571 -16.68 19.26 22.88
CA MET A 571 -15.37 18.62 23.02
C MET A 571 -14.21 19.62 23.05
N ARG A 572 -14.33 20.74 22.32
CA ARG A 572 -13.24 21.69 22.03
C ARG A 572 -12.39 22.08 23.23
N ASP A 573 -13.02 22.39 24.35
CA ASP A 573 -12.37 22.95 25.53
C ASP A 573 -12.04 21.89 26.60
N ARG A 574 -12.42 20.62 26.37
CA ARG A 574 -12.30 19.51 27.32
C ARG A 574 -11.13 18.56 26.96
N ARG A 575 -9.90 19.04 27.11
CA ARG A 575 -8.66 18.31 26.72
C ARG A 575 -8.62 16.85 27.20
N LEU A 576 -8.91 16.59 28.48
CA LEU A 576 -8.95 15.23 29.05
C LEU A 576 -9.97 14.33 28.33
N VAL A 577 -11.16 14.84 28.05
CA VAL A 577 -12.22 14.08 27.37
C VAL A 577 -11.82 13.80 25.92
N GLY A 578 -11.23 14.77 25.21
CA GLY A 578 -10.68 14.54 23.86
C GLY A 578 -9.59 13.47 23.82
N ASN A 579 -8.68 13.47 24.80
CA ASN A 579 -7.62 12.46 24.91
C ASN A 579 -8.18 11.06 25.25
N ILE A 580 -9.19 10.95 26.13
CA ILE A 580 -9.89 9.69 26.43
C ILE A 580 -10.59 9.14 25.17
N PHE A 581 -11.29 9.99 24.41
CA PHE A 581 -11.94 9.59 23.14
C PHE A 581 -10.91 9.19 22.06
N PHE A 582 -9.77 9.86 22.00
CA PHE A 582 -8.65 9.48 21.14
C PHE A 582 -8.12 8.08 21.48
N TRP A 583 -7.78 7.85 22.76
CA TRP A 583 -7.28 6.55 23.22
C TRP A 583 -8.31 5.43 23.02
N LEU A 584 -9.59 5.65 23.35
CA LEU A 584 -10.64 4.66 23.13
C LEU A 584 -10.78 4.26 21.65
N GLY A 585 -10.59 5.21 20.72
CA GLY A 585 -10.54 4.91 19.28
C GLY A 585 -9.27 4.16 18.84
N ILE A 586 -8.12 4.45 19.47
CA ILE A 586 -6.84 3.74 19.25
C ILE A 586 -6.89 2.31 19.82
N PHE A 587 -7.62 2.05 20.91
CA PHE A 587 -7.86 0.70 21.45
C PHE A 587 -8.85 -0.13 20.60
N THR A 588 -9.87 0.50 20.02
CA THR A 588 -10.95 -0.22 19.32
C THR A 588 -10.70 -0.39 17.82
N GLY A 589 -10.13 0.61 17.14
CA GLY A 589 -9.98 0.63 15.69
C GLY A 589 -9.07 -0.48 15.11
N PRO A 590 -7.78 -0.56 15.50
CA PRO A 590 -6.86 -1.57 15.01
C PRO A 590 -7.35 -2.99 15.34
N THR A 591 -7.76 -3.22 16.59
CA THR A 591 -8.29 -4.49 17.07
C THR A 591 -9.49 -4.96 16.24
N SER A 592 -10.46 -4.07 15.97
CA SER A 592 -11.62 -4.37 15.12
C SER A 592 -11.27 -4.64 13.65
N CYS A 593 -10.14 -4.12 13.15
CA CYS A 593 -9.66 -4.42 11.81
C CYS A 593 -9.03 -5.83 11.73
N CYS A 594 -8.35 -6.25 12.81
CA CYS A 594 -7.67 -7.55 12.91
C CYS A 594 -8.61 -8.71 13.29
N THR A 595 -9.68 -8.47 14.05
CA THR A 595 -10.65 -9.51 14.44
C THR A 595 -11.49 -10.04 13.27
N VAL A 596 -11.67 -9.27 12.20
CA VAL A 596 -12.37 -9.70 10.96
C VAL A 596 -11.41 -10.49 10.05
N GLY A 597 -10.68 -11.43 10.65
CA GLY A 597 -9.60 -12.22 10.05
C GLY A 597 -10.08 -13.51 9.39
N VAL A 598 -9.59 -13.76 8.17
CA VAL A 598 -9.62 -15.06 7.46
C VAL A 598 -11.00 -15.74 7.38
N LYS A 599 -11.77 -15.46 6.31
CA LYS A 599 -12.69 -16.46 5.80
C LYS A 599 -11.92 -17.55 5.03
N HIS A 600 -12.35 -18.82 5.15
CA HIS A 600 -12.08 -19.86 4.16
C HIS A 600 -13.34 -19.88 3.29
N GLU A 601 -13.21 -19.50 2.02
CA GLU A 601 -14.35 -18.96 1.28
C GLU A 601 -14.90 -19.90 0.20
N GLY A 602 -16.15 -20.30 0.43
CA GLY A 602 -17.17 -20.44 -0.58
C GLY A 602 -18.52 -20.13 0.07
N GLU A 603 -19.51 -19.73 -0.73
CA GLU A 603 -20.91 -19.70 -0.28
C GLU A 603 -21.61 -20.93 -0.86
N ALA A 604 -22.28 -21.68 0.00
CA ALA A 604 -23.01 -22.89 -0.34
C ALA A 604 -24.17 -22.56 -1.30
N LYS A 605 -24.29 -23.30 -2.42
CA LYS A 605 -25.23 -23.03 -3.52
C LYS A 605 -26.38 -24.02 -3.59
N GLY A 606 -26.12 -25.29 -3.24
CA GLY A 606 -27.16 -26.27 -2.96
C GLY A 606 -28.02 -25.89 -1.75
N GLY A 607 -29.16 -26.57 -1.62
CA GLY A 607 -30.15 -26.31 -0.57
C GLY A 607 -30.43 -27.53 0.30
N PHE A 608 -30.98 -27.30 1.49
CA PHE A 608 -31.48 -28.38 2.35
C PHE A 608 -32.92 -28.75 1.95
N GLN A 609 -33.19 -30.05 1.92
CA GLN A 609 -34.50 -30.65 1.67
C GLN A 609 -34.71 -31.82 2.64
N GLN A 610 -35.96 -32.24 2.85
CA GLN A 610 -36.30 -33.46 3.58
C GLN A 610 -36.62 -34.60 2.60
N ILE A 611 -36.04 -35.78 2.83
CA ILE A 611 -36.40 -37.04 2.17
C ILE A 611 -36.88 -38.00 3.28
N GLY A 612 -38.21 -38.18 3.39
CA GLY A 612 -38.80 -38.88 4.52
C GLY A 612 -38.55 -38.12 5.84
N ASP A 613 -37.86 -38.76 6.76
CA ASP A 613 -37.38 -38.23 8.05
C ASP A 613 -35.91 -37.78 8.03
N VAL A 614 -35.25 -37.82 6.86
CA VAL A 614 -33.82 -37.52 6.67
C VAL A 614 -33.64 -36.13 6.04
N GLU A 615 -32.93 -35.24 6.75
CA GLU A 615 -32.46 -34.00 6.13
C GLU A 615 -31.33 -34.31 5.15
N VAL A 616 -31.43 -33.79 3.93
CA VAL A 616 -30.43 -33.92 2.89
C VAL A 616 -30.02 -32.56 2.37
N TYR A 617 -28.74 -32.40 2.03
CA TYR A 617 -28.24 -31.27 1.25
C TYR A 617 -28.14 -31.69 -0.22
N ILE A 618 -28.78 -30.93 -1.11
CA ILE A 618 -28.88 -31.24 -2.54
C ILE A 618 -28.23 -30.11 -3.36
N SER A 619 -27.34 -30.48 -4.27
CA SER A 619 -26.74 -29.54 -5.24
C SER A 619 -26.91 -30.06 -6.68
N HIS A 620 -27.35 -29.17 -7.58
CA HIS A 620 -27.66 -29.50 -8.97
C HIS A 620 -26.55 -29.02 -9.92
N PRO A 621 -26.25 -29.78 -10.99
CA PRO A 621 -25.38 -29.32 -12.06
C PRO A 621 -26.05 -28.21 -12.87
N ALA A 622 -25.27 -27.49 -13.69
CA ALA A 622 -25.74 -26.31 -14.42
C ALA A 622 -26.88 -26.60 -15.42
N ASP A 623 -26.94 -27.83 -15.95
CA ASP A 623 -28.02 -28.33 -16.82
C ASP A 623 -29.22 -28.93 -16.04
N ARG A 624 -29.11 -29.00 -14.70
CA ARG A 624 -30.02 -29.67 -13.76
C ARG A 624 -30.24 -31.16 -14.02
N SER A 625 -29.38 -31.83 -14.79
CA SER A 625 -29.48 -33.26 -15.07
C SER A 625 -29.27 -34.10 -13.81
N THR A 626 -30.17 -35.06 -13.56
CA THR A 626 -30.02 -36.06 -12.48
C THR A 626 -29.42 -37.38 -12.97
N GLN A 627 -29.03 -37.49 -14.24
CA GLN A 627 -28.67 -38.77 -14.87
C GLN A 627 -27.42 -39.43 -14.30
N ARG A 628 -26.42 -38.63 -13.90
CA ARG A 628 -25.18 -39.03 -13.24
C ARG A 628 -25.18 -38.41 -11.84
N ALA A 629 -25.51 -39.20 -10.83
CA ALA A 629 -25.68 -38.72 -9.47
C ALA A 629 -24.54 -39.19 -8.54
N ILE A 630 -24.24 -38.40 -7.51
CA ILE A 630 -23.26 -38.75 -6.47
C ILE A 630 -23.94 -38.67 -5.10
N LEU A 631 -23.87 -39.77 -4.36
CA LEU A 631 -24.25 -39.84 -2.95
C LEU A 631 -23.01 -39.52 -2.09
N LEU A 632 -23.04 -38.38 -1.40
CA LEU A 632 -21.92 -37.87 -0.59
C LEU A 632 -22.11 -38.25 0.88
N LEU A 633 -21.28 -39.18 1.34
CA LEU A 633 -21.27 -39.73 2.70
C LEU A 633 -20.16 -39.03 3.50
N THR A 634 -20.58 -38.30 4.53
CA THR A 634 -19.77 -37.30 5.25
C THR A 634 -18.79 -37.90 6.26
N ASP A 635 -17.84 -37.08 6.73
CA ASP A 635 -17.12 -37.40 7.97
C ASP A 635 -18.03 -37.18 9.18
N VAL A 636 -17.53 -37.47 10.39
CA VAL A 636 -18.31 -37.42 11.63
C VAL A 636 -18.92 -36.04 11.97
N ILE A 637 -18.59 -34.97 11.22
CA ILE A 637 -19.07 -33.60 11.44
C ILE A 637 -20.34 -33.32 10.61
N GLY A 638 -20.70 -34.20 9.67
CA GLY A 638 -22.00 -34.21 9.00
C GLY A 638 -22.19 -33.22 7.83
N HIS A 639 -23.38 -33.26 7.25
CA HIS A 639 -23.81 -32.50 6.06
C HIS A 639 -23.89 -30.98 6.29
N ARG A 640 -24.09 -30.54 7.53
CA ARG A 640 -24.13 -29.12 7.92
C ARG A 640 -22.74 -28.46 7.98
N PHE A 641 -21.65 -29.22 7.87
CA PHE A 641 -20.30 -28.66 7.79
C PHE A 641 -20.04 -28.01 6.42
N ILE A 642 -19.65 -26.72 6.42
CA ILE A 642 -19.49 -25.92 5.20
C ILE A 642 -18.51 -26.53 4.19
N ASN A 643 -17.41 -27.16 4.64
CA ASN A 643 -16.46 -27.78 3.71
C ASN A 643 -17.06 -28.99 2.97
N ALA A 644 -18.05 -29.68 3.54
CA ALA A 644 -18.74 -30.79 2.88
C ALA A 644 -19.73 -30.27 1.82
N GLN A 645 -20.44 -29.17 2.12
CA GLN A 645 -21.33 -28.48 1.17
C GLN A 645 -20.55 -27.95 -0.03
N LEU A 646 -19.39 -27.32 0.20
CA LEU A 646 -18.55 -26.82 -0.88
C LEU A 646 -17.98 -27.94 -1.76
N ILE A 647 -17.70 -29.12 -1.19
CA ILE A 647 -17.36 -30.32 -1.98
C ILE A 647 -18.56 -30.77 -2.83
N ALA A 648 -19.77 -30.79 -2.27
CA ALA A 648 -21.00 -31.13 -3.01
C ALA A 648 -21.25 -30.15 -4.17
N ASP A 649 -21.14 -28.85 -3.93
CA ASP A 649 -21.28 -27.81 -4.96
C ASP A 649 -20.18 -27.87 -6.03
N GLN A 650 -18.94 -28.20 -5.64
CA GLN A 650 -17.84 -28.33 -6.59
C GLN A 650 -17.99 -29.60 -7.45
N LEU A 651 -18.50 -30.70 -6.90
CA LEU A 651 -18.92 -31.87 -7.68
C LEU A 651 -20.09 -31.52 -8.61
N ALA A 652 -21.08 -30.76 -8.15
CA ALA A 652 -22.20 -30.32 -8.98
C ALA A 652 -21.75 -29.42 -10.14
N ALA A 653 -20.80 -28.51 -9.90
CA ALA A 653 -20.15 -27.71 -10.94
C ALA A 653 -19.37 -28.55 -11.98
N ASN A 654 -19.06 -29.82 -11.69
CA ASN A 654 -18.45 -30.79 -12.61
C ASN A 654 -19.49 -31.69 -13.33
N GLY A 655 -20.79 -31.36 -13.29
CA GLY A 655 -21.83 -32.06 -14.06
C GLY A 655 -22.47 -33.27 -13.36
N TYR A 656 -22.46 -33.29 -12.02
CA TYR A 656 -23.05 -34.34 -11.21
C TYR A 656 -24.25 -33.84 -10.39
N PHE A 657 -25.29 -34.65 -10.22
CA PHE A 657 -26.34 -34.35 -9.25
C PHE A 657 -25.97 -34.90 -7.87
N VAL A 658 -25.79 -34.04 -6.88
CA VAL A 658 -25.21 -34.42 -5.59
C VAL A 658 -26.26 -34.40 -4.49
N VAL A 659 -26.36 -35.51 -3.75
CA VAL A 659 -27.21 -35.65 -2.56
C VAL A 659 -26.33 -36.06 -1.38
N MET A 660 -26.39 -35.29 -0.30
CA MET A 660 -25.58 -35.46 0.90
C MET A 660 -26.49 -35.57 2.14
N PRO A 661 -26.78 -36.78 2.64
CA PRO A 661 -27.69 -36.97 3.78
C PRO A 661 -27.05 -36.68 5.14
N ASP A 662 -27.91 -36.34 6.10
CA ASP A 662 -27.60 -36.39 7.53
C ASP A 662 -27.47 -37.86 7.99
N LEU A 663 -26.23 -38.34 8.12
CA LEU A 663 -25.94 -39.70 8.59
C LEU A 663 -26.21 -39.90 10.09
N PHE A 664 -26.52 -38.84 10.84
CA PHE A 664 -26.50 -38.81 12.31
C PHE A 664 -27.83 -38.35 12.92
N HIS A 665 -28.84 -38.02 12.12
CA HIS A 665 -30.13 -37.44 12.54
C HIS A 665 -29.97 -36.25 13.52
N GLY A 666 -29.08 -35.30 13.18
CA GLY A 666 -28.83 -34.11 14.00
C GLY A 666 -27.84 -34.29 15.17
N ASP A 667 -27.20 -35.45 15.31
CA ASP A 667 -26.14 -35.72 16.33
C ASP A 667 -24.72 -35.91 15.74
N PRO A 668 -24.19 -34.99 14.89
CA PRO A 668 -22.81 -35.05 14.43
C PRO A 668 -21.81 -34.65 15.52
N VAL A 669 -20.59 -35.16 15.42
CA VAL A 669 -19.47 -34.76 16.28
C VAL A 669 -19.05 -33.32 15.96
N LEU A 670 -19.20 -32.43 16.93
CA LEU A 670 -18.73 -31.04 16.84
C LEU A 670 -17.24 -30.99 16.46
N LEU A 671 -16.87 -30.06 15.57
CA LEU A 671 -15.47 -29.82 15.18
C LEU A 671 -14.61 -29.55 16.42
N ASN A 672 -15.12 -28.73 17.34
CA ASN A 672 -14.55 -28.51 18.66
C ASN A 672 -15.03 -29.56 19.67
N ARG A 673 -14.46 -30.76 19.58
CA ARG A 673 -14.69 -31.83 20.57
C ARG A 673 -14.43 -31.33 22.00
N PRO A 674 -15.38 -31.50 22.95
CA PRO A 674 -15.16 -31.12 24.33
C PRO A 674 -14.09 -32.01 24.99
N ALA A 675 -13.44 -31.48 26.03
CA ALA A 675 -12.43 -32.23 26.77
C ALA A 675 -13.05 -33.47 27.43
N GLY A 676 -12.52 -34.66 27.10
CA GLY A 676 -13.06 -35.95 27.54
C GLY A 676 -14.07 -36.60 26.58
N PHE A 677 -14.30 -36.05 25.38
CA PHE A 677 -15.14 -36.69 24.36
C PHE A 677 -14.58 -38.08 23.94
N ASP A 678 -15.34 -39.13 24.21
CA ASP A 678 -15.06 -40.49 23.75
C ASP A 678 -15.85 -40.81 22.46
N LEU A 679 -15.12 -40.99 21.37
CA LEU A 679 -15.67 -41.35 20.06
C LEU A 679 -16.35 -42.73 20.05
N MET A 680 -15.88 -43.68 20.87
CA MET A 680 -16.47 -45.02 20.98
C MET A 680 -17.75 -45.00 21.82
N ALA A 681 -17.84 -44.10 22.80
CA ALA A 681 -19.07 -43.84 23.54
C ALA A 681 -20.13 -43.16 22.65
N TRP A 682 -19.77 -42.17 21.84
CA TRP A 682 -20.69 -41.56 20.85
C TRP A 682 -21.11 -42.57 19.77
N LEU A 683 -20.19 -43.41 19.29
CA LEU A 683 -20.50 -44.42 18.27
C LEU A 683 -21.48 -45.50 18.77
N LYS A 684 -21.40 -45.90 20.05
CA LYS A 684 -22.14 -47.04 20.61
C LYS A 684 -23.30 -46.69 21.56
N GLY A 685 -23.21 -45.57 22.28
CA GLY A 685 -24.23 -45.09 23.21
C GLY A 685 -25.40 -44.44 22.46
N PRO A 686 -26.60 -44.38 23.04
CA PRO A 686 -27.78 -43.80 22.38
C PRO A 686 -27.53 -42.31 22.04
N PRO A 687 -27.83 -41.84 20.81
CA PRO A 687 -28.60 -42.50 19.75
C PRO A 687 -27.89 -43.63 18.98
N GLY A 688 -26.56 -43.61 18.90
CA GLY A 688 -25.71 -44.71 18.41
C GLY A 688 -25.58 -44.77 16.89
N HIS A 689 -24.36 -44.58 16.38
CA HIS A 689 -24.08 -44.38 14.95
C HIS A 689 -23.44 -45.62 14.28
N LEU A 690 -23.86 -46.80 14.73
CA LEU A 690 -23.50 -48.09 14.14
C LEU A 690 -24.30 -48.35 12.84
N PRO A 691 -23.86 -49.30 11.97
CA PRO A 691 -24.48 -49.52 10.67
C PRO A 691 -25.99 -49.83 10.71
N ASN A 692 -26.49 -50.43 11.78
CA ASN A 692 -27.93 -50.70 11.97
C ASN A 692 -28.80 -49.42 12.09
N ARG A 693 -28.20 -48.25 12.33
CA ARG A 693 -28.89 -46.95 12.30
C ARG A 693 -28.58 -46.15 11.04
N VAL A 694 -27.32 -46.12 10.62
CA VAL A 694 -26.87 -45.29 9.48
C VAL A 694 -27.23 -45.89 8.12
N GLU A 695 -27.23 -47.22 7.99
CA GLU A 695 -27.52 -47.87 6.70
C GLU A 695 -28.99 -47.74 6.27
N PRO A 696 -30.01 -47.80 7.16
CA PRO A 696 -31.39 -47.42 6.83
C PRO A 696 -31.53 -46.01 6.23
N VAL A 697 -30.86 -45.00 6.79
CA VAL A 697 -30.83 -43.62 6.27
C VAL A 697 -30.32 -43.59 4.83
N ILE A 698 -29.17 -44.23 4.62
CA ILE A 698 -28.51 -44.33 3.31
C ILE A 698 -29.41 -45.04 2.29
N GLN A 699 -30.04 -46.15 2.67
CA GLN A 699 -30.92 -46.92 1.79
C GLN A 699 -32.23 -46.18 1.45
N ALA A 700 -32.79 -45.42 2.40
CA ALA A 700 -33.97 -44.57 2.15
C ALA A 700 -33.65 -43.48 1.11
N VAL A 701 -32.54 -42.77 1.27
CA VAL A 701 -32.11 -41.71 0.35
C VAL A 701 -31.68 -42.28 -1.01
N LEU A 702 -30.95 -43.39 -1.05
CA LEU A 702 -30.56 -44.05 -2.31
C LEU A 702 -31.78 -44.58 -3.09
N LYS A 703 -32.82 -45.05 -2.40
CA LYS A 703 -34.10 -45.42 -3.01
C LYS A 703 -34.78 -44.20 -3.64
N GLU A 704 -34.92 -43.10 -2.91
CA GLU A 704 -35.53 -41.85 -3.39
C GLU A 704 -34.78 -41.28 -4.62
N MET A 705 -33.44 -41.33 -4.59
CA MET A 705 -32.59 -40.94 -5.72
C MET A 705 -32.95 -41.70 -6.99
N LYS A 706 -33.16 -43.02 -6.90
CA LYS A 706 -33.45 -43.86 -8.06
C LYS A 706 -34.91 -43.86 -8.50
N SER A 707 -35.87 -43.75 -7.57
CA SER A 707 -37.31 -43.77 -7.92
C SER A 707 -37.85 -42.41 -8.31
N ASN A 708 -37.62 -41.38 -7.49
CA ASN A 708 -38.35 -40.11 -7.58
C ASN A 708 -37.49 -38.99 -8.19
N LEU A 709 -36.18 -38.99 -7.92
CA LEU A 709 -35.23 -38.04 -8.52
C LEU A 709 -34.67 -38.54 -9.88
N GLY A 710 -35.01 -39.77 -10.28
CA GLY A 710 -34.73 -40.30 -11.63
C GLY A 710 -33.26 -40.58 -11.93
N CYS A 711 -32.43 -40.79 -10.89
CA CYS A 711 -30.99 -41.01 -11.05
C CYS A 711 -30.70 -42.38 -11.68
N LYS A 712 -30.04 -42.40 -12.86
CA LYS A 712 -29.78 -43.64 -13.60
C LYS A 712 -28.47 -44.32 -13.20
N ARG A 713 -27.37 -43.56 -13.08
CA ARG A 713 -26.11 -44.03 -12.50
C ARG A 713 -25.81 -43.26 -11.22
N VAL A 714 -25.35 -43.96 -10.19
CA VAL A 714 -25.09 -43.39 -8.86
C VAL A 714 -23.69 -43.80 -8.38
N GLY A 715 -22.81 -42.82 -8.23
CA GLY A 715 -21.52 -43.00 -7.56
C GLY A 715 -21.64 -42.73 -6.06
N ALA A 716 -20.82 -43.41 -5.25
CA ALA A 716 -20.67 -43.12 -3.83
C ALA A 716 -19.35 -42.37 -3.57
N ILE A 717 -19.38 -41.32 -2.75
CA ILE A 717 -18.17 -40.68 -2.22
C ILE A 717 -18.18 -40.69 -0.70
N GLY A 718 -17.12 -41.23 -0.07
CA GLY A 718 -17.05 -41.40 1.38
C GLY A 718 -15.80 -40.75 2.00
N TYR A 719 -16.01 -39.86 2.96
CA TYR A 719 -14.94 -39.20 3.71
C TYR A 719 -14.86 -39.75 5.15
N CYS A 720 -13.69 -40.21 5.60
CA CYS A 720 -13.52 -40.72 6.98
C CYS A 720 -14.59 -41.80 7.29
N PHE A 721 -15.55 -41.50 8.16
CA PHE A 721 -16.67 -42.38 8.54
C PHE A 721 -17.52 -42.83 7.34
N GLY A 722 -17.84 -41.91 6.41
CA GLY A 722 -18.60 -42.22 5.20
C GLY A 722 -17.92 -43.24 4.27
N ALA A 723 -16.62 -43.47 4.41
CA ALA A 723 -15.87 -44.42 3.57
C ALA A 723 -16.34 -45.87 3.74
N LYS A 724 -16.65 -46.30 4.98
CA LYS A 724 -17.19 -47.64 5.26
C LYS A 724 -18.43 -47.92 4.43
N TYR A 725 -19.37 -46.98 4.43
CA TYR A 725 -20.64 -47.11 3.72
C TYR A 725 -20.47 -46.97 2.20
N ALA A 726 -19.58 -46.10 1.72
CA ALA A 726 -19.26 -46.01 0.29
C ALA A 726 -18.69 -47.33 -0.28
N VAL A 727 -17.89 -48.08 0.50
CA VAL A 727 -17.41 -49.42 0.13
C VAL A 727 -18.56 -50.45 0.16
N ARG A 728 -19.39 -50.45 1.22
CA ARG A 728 -20.54 -51.37 1.34
C ARG A 728 -21.58 -51.21 0.22
N LEU A 729 -21.78 -49.98 -0.27
CA LEU A 729 -22.70 -49.67 -1.37
C LEU A 729 -22.19 -50.09 -2.76
N LEU A 730 -20.93 -50.50 -2.92
CA LEU A 730 -20.32 -50.83 -4.21
C LEU A 730 -20.73 -52.24 -4.70
N GLN A 731 -22.04 -52.41 -4.87
CA GLN A 731 -22.74 -53.65 -5.20
C GLN A 731 -23.70 -53.43 -6.38
N PRO A 732 -24.00 -54.45 -7.21
CA PRO A 732 -24.82 -54.30 -8.40
C PRO A 732 -26.23 -53.81 -8.03
N GLY A 733 -26.68 -52.74 -8.67
CA GLY A 733 -27.97 -52.11 -8.39
C GLY A 733 -27.98 -51.09 -7.23
N LEU A 734 -26.91 -50.99 -6.43
CA LEU A 734 -26.74 -49.93 -5.41
C LEU A 734 -25.93 -48.75 -5.95
N CYS A 735 -24.60 -48.81 -5.99
CA CYS A 735 -23.74 -47.79 -6.58
C CYS A 735 -22.79 -48.40 -7.63
N ASP A 736 -22.60 -47.69 -8.74
CA ASP A 736 -21.87 -48.17 -9.92
C ASP A 736 -20.34 -48.01 -9.77
N VAL A 737 -19.91 -47.05 -8.95
CA VAL A 737 -18.50 -46.69 -8.68
C VAL A 737 -18.40 -46.01 -7.31
N ALA A 738 -17.28 -46.16 -6.62
CA ALA A 738 -16.99 -45.39 -5.41
C ALA A 738 -15.62 -44.71 -5.43
N TYR A 739 -15.51 -43.63 -4.67
CA TYR A 739 -14.24 -43.01 -4.26
C TYR A 739 -14.27 -42.72 -2.76
N ILE A 740 -13.16 -42.95 -2.07
CA ILE A 740 -13.04 -42.70 -0.61
C ILE A 740 -11.76 -41.93 -0.29
N ALA A 741 -11.82 -41.06 0.72
CA ALA A 741 -10.67 -40.29 1.19
C ALA A 741 -10.47 -40.45 2.71
N HIS A 742 -9.20 -40.64 3.10
CA HIS A 742 -8.73 -40.87 4.48
C HIS A 742 -9.72 -41.76 5.27
N PRO A 743 -9.89 -43.04 4.87
CA PRO A 743 -11.04 -43.85 5.25
C PRO A 743 -10.99 -44.32 6.72
N SER A 744 -12.17 -44.49 7.32
CA SER A 744 -12.34 -45.00 8.68
C SER A 744 -13.25 -46.21 8.73
N PHE A 745 -12.96 -47.16 9.63
CA PHE A 745 -13.79 -48.33 9.93
C PHE A 745 -14.15 -49.22 8.74
N VAL A 746 -13.39 -49.18 7.64
CA VAL A 746 -13.49 -50.18 6.56
C VAL A 746 -12.82 -51.48 7.04
N GLU A 747 -13.54 -52.60 7.00
CA GLU A 747 -12.98 -53.92 7.30
C GLU A 747 -12.60 -54.70 6.04
N ALA A 748 -11.73 -55.70 6.20
CA ALA A 748 -11.13 -56.45 5.09
C ALA A 748 -12.19 -57.17 4.24
N GLU A 749 -13.22 -57.73 4.87
CA GLU A 749 -14.32 -58.45 4.23
C GLU A 749 -15.20 -57.52 3.39
N GLU A 750 -15.42 -56.29 3.86
CA GLU A 750 -16.19 -55.28 3.12
C GLU A 750 -15.46 -54.85 1.85
N LEU A 751 -14.13 -54.71 1.92
CA LEU A 751 -13.28 -54.38 0.78
C LEU A 751 -13.13 -55.55 -0.20
N GLN A 752 -13.11 -56.80 0.28
CA GLN A 752 -13.18 -58.01 -0.56
C GLN A 752 -14.54 -58.17 -1.26
N ALA A 753 -15.62 -57.68 -0.64
CA ALA A 753 -16.98 -57.88 -1.13
C ALA A 753 -17.33 -57.00 -2.36
N ILE A 754 -16.57 -55.97 -2.71
CA ILE A 754 -16.93 -55.00 -3.76
C ILE A 754 -17.16 -55.63 -5.14
N LYS A 755 -17.98 -54.97 -5.96
CA LYS A 755 -18.40 -55.42 -7.31
C LYS A 755 -18.37 -54.30 -8.37
N GLY A 756 -17.60 -53.24 -8.11
CA GLY A 756 -17.40 -52.12 -9.02
C GLY A 756 -16.10 -51.36 -8.71
N PRO A 757 -15.77 -50.28 -9.44
CA PRO A 757 -14.50 -49.58 -9.33
C PRO A 757 -14.36 -48.75 -8.05
N LEU A 758 -13.19 -48.80 -7.39
CA LEU A 758 -12.88 -48.06 -6.15
C LEU A 758 -11.58 -47.26 -6.23
N SER A 759 -11.63 -45.95 -5.96
CA SER A 759 -10.44 -45.10 -5.83
C SER A 759 -10.26 -44.58 -4.39
N ILE A 760 -9.03 -44.61 -3.88
CA ILE A 760 -8.67 -44.27 -2.50
C ILE A 760 -7.66 -43.11 -2.50
N ALA A 761 -7.97 -42.04 -1.75
CA ALA A 761 -7.04 -40.97 -1.43
C ALA A 761 -6.55 -41.11 0.03
N ALA A 762 -5.32 -41.60 0.21
CA ALA A 762 -4.74 -41.88 1.52
C ALA A 762 -3.79 -40.76 1.98
N ALA A 763 -3.79 -40.50 3.29
CA ALA A 763 -2.80 -39.64 3.92
C ALA A 763 -1.54 -40.45 4.32
N GLU A 764 -0.38 -39.81 4.33
CA GLU A 764 0.87 -40.40 4.86
C GLU A 764 0.79 -40.64 6.37
N THR A 765 0.30 -39.65 7.13
CA THR A 765 0.29 -39.67 8.59
C THR A 765 -1.14 -39.92 9.11
N ASP A 766 -1.63 -41.14 8.91
CA ASP A 766 -2.97 -41.56 9.33
C ASP A 766 -2.89 -42.67 10.39
N SER A 767 -3.50 -42.44 11.57
CA SER A 767 -3.56 -43.42 12.66
C SER A 767 -4.77 -44.36 12.59
N ILE A 768 -5.73 -44.08 11.70
CA ILE A 768 -6.95 -44.88 11.46
C ILE A 768 -6.76 -45.75 10.20
N PHE A 769 -6.10 -45.20 9.18
CA PHE A 769 -5.70 -45.93 7.96
C PHE A 769 -4.16 -45.96 7.79
N PRO A 770 -3.42 -46.59 8.73
CA PRO A 770 -1.96 -46.63 8.69
C PRO A 770 -1.44 -47.45 7.50
N THR A 771 -0.15 -47.27 7.19
CA THR A 771 0.57 -47.95 6.10
C THR A 771 0.34 -49.47 6.04
N SER A 772 0.18 -50.17 7.17
CA SER A 772 -0.18 -51.60 7.19
C SER A 772 -1.56 -51.88 6.58
N LYS A 773 -2.63 -51.23 7.11
CA LYS A 773 -3.99 -51.33 6.54
C LYS A 773 -4.05 -50.86 5.09
N ARG A 774 -3.21 -49.91 4.69
CA ARG A 774 -3.11 -49.42 3.30
C ARG A 774 -2.51 -50.44 2.34
N HIS A 775 -1.47 -51.17 2.75
CA HIS A 775 -0.90 -52.27 1.94
C HIS A 775 -1.83 -53.50 1.93
N GLU A 776 -2.45 -53.84 3.06
CA GLU A 776 -3.51 -54.85 3.15
C GLU A 776 -4.68 -54.55 2.19
N SER A 777 -5.09 -53.28 2.11
CA SER A 777 -6.14 -52.83 1.18
C SER A 777 -5.74 -53.02 -0.29
N GLU A 778 -4.49 -52.74 -0.64
CA GLU A 778 -3.95 -52.95 -1.99
C GLU A 778 -3.90 -54.45 -2.35
N GLU A 779 -3.41 -55.28 -1.42
CA GLU A 779 -3.42 -56.73 -1.52
C GLU A 779 -4.82 -57.33 -1.68
N ILE A 780 -5.83 -56.76 -1.02
CA ILE A 780 -7.22 -57.16 -1.16
C ILE A 780 -7.75 -56.74 -2.54
N LEU A 781 -7.55 -55.48 -2.94
CA LEU A 781 -8.09 -54.93 -4.18
C LEU A 781 -7.56 -55.67 -5.42
N LEU A 782 -6.27 -56.03 -5.43
CA LEU A 782 -5.67 -56.92 -6.44
C LEU A 782 -6.44 -58.25 -6.63
N LYS A 783 -7.04 -58.79 -5.56
CA LYS A 783 -7.77 -60.07 -5.55
C LYS A 783 -9.25 -59.91 -5.93
N THR A 784 -9.80 -58.68 -5.95
CA THR A 784 -11.22 -58.43 -6.30
C THR A 784 -11.54 -58.51 -7.80
N GLY A 785 -10.52 -58.35 -8.66
CA GLY A 785 -10.69 -58.21 -10.10
C GLY A 785 -11.37 -56.90 -10.54
N GLN A 786 -11.64 -55.96 -9.63
CA GLN A 786 -12.22 -54.66 -9.96
C GLN A 786 -11.14 -53.62 -10.32
N PRO A 787 -11.45 -52.62 -11.16
CA PRO A 787 -10.54 -51.49 -11.37
C PRO A 787 -10.39 -50.69 -10.08
N TYR A 788 -9.16 -50.46 -9.63
CA TYR A 788 -8.89 -49.70 -8.41
C TYR A 788 -7.76 -48.68 -8.59
N GLN A 789 -7.71 -47.71 -7.68
CA GLN A 789 -6.63 -46.73 -7.58
C GLN A 789 -6.35 -46.43 -6.11
N ILE A 790 -5.08 -46.29 -5.73
CA ILE A 790 -4.68 -45.75 -4.43
C ILE A 790 -3.64 -44.65 -4.67
N ASN A 791 -3.95 -43.42 -4.28
CA ASN A 791 -2.99 -42.33 -4.26
C ASN A 791 -2.58 -42.06 -2.80
N LEU A 792 -1.28 -41.96 -2.54
CA LEU A 792 -0.73 -41.54 -1.24
C LEU A 792 -0.31 -40.07 -1.31
N PHE A 793 -0.78 -39.27 -0.37
CA PHE A 793 -0.41 -37.86 -0.25
C PHE A 793 0.55 -37.65 0.94
N SER A 794 1.75 -37.15 0.65
CA SER A 794 2.79 -36.84 1.64
C SER A 794 2.53 -35.54 2.39
N GLY A 795 2.93 -35.46 3.66
CA GLY A 795 2.83 -34.25 4.49
C GLY A 795 1.39 -33.88 4.87
N VAL A 796 0.48 -34.85 4.87
CA VAL A 796 -0.92 -34.68 5.30
C VAL A 796 -1.36 -35.77 6.28
N GLU A 797 -2.38 -35.42 7.06
CA GLU A 797 -2.95 -36.23 8.14
C GLU A 797 -4.40 -36.63 7.85
N HIS A 798 -4.95 -37.49 8.70
CA HIS A 798 -6.35 -37.94 8.62
C HIS A 798 -7.35 -36.77 8.56
N GLY A 799 -8.15 -36.70 7.49
CA GLY A 799 -9.14 -35.64 7.26
C GLY A 799 -8.75 -34.59 6.21
N PHE A 800 -7.55 -34.64 5.63
CA PHE A 800 -7.02 -33.60 4.73
C PHE A 800 -7.95 -33.21 3.56
N ALA A 801 -8.67 -34.17 2.96
CA ALA A 801 -9.53 -33.90 1.81
C ALA A 801 -10.75 -33.03 2.17
N VAL A 802 -11.26 -33.12 3.40
CA VAL A 802 -12.35 -32.25 3.90
C VAL A 802 -11.78 -31.04 4.65
N ARG A 803 -10.92 -31.28 5.65
CA ARG A 803 -10.45 -30.34 6.68
C ARG A 803 -9.02 -29.81 6.48
N GLY A 804 -8.40 -30.10 5.34
CA GLY A 804 -7.05 -29.64 5.04
C GLY A 804 -6.89 -28.12 5.06
N ASP A 805 -5.94 -27.64 5.86
CA ASP A 805 -5.55 -26.23 5.96
C ASP A 805 -4.96 -25.72 4.62
N ILE A 806 -5.80 -25.04 3.84
CA ILE A 806 -5.47 -24.50 2.52
C ILE A 806 -4.41 -23.37 2.55
N THR A 807 -3.98 -22.90 3.72
CA THR A 807 -2.86 -21.95 3.83
C THR A 807 -1.50 -22.64 3.66
N LYS A 808 -1.43 -23.95 3.94
CA LYS A 808 -0.22 -24.77 3.77
C LYS A 808 -0.19 -25.35 2.35
N PRO A 809 0.79 -25.00 1.49
CA PRO A 809 0.80 -25.40 0.09
C PRO A 809 0.72 -26.91 -0.15
N THR A 810 1.39 -27.72 0.68
CA THR A 810 1.35 -29.19 0.61
C THR A 810 -0.06 -29.75 0.85
N ILE A 811 -0.76 -29.20 1.85
CA ILE A 811 -2.11 -29.64 2.21
C ILE A 811 -3.14 -29.13 1.19
N ARG A 812 -2.96 -27.90 0.69
CA ARG A 812 -3.76 -27.36 -0.42
C ARG A 812 -3.64 -28.24 -1.66
N PHE A 813 -2.41 -28.53 -2.10
CA PHE A 813 -2.13 -29.42 -3.22
C PHE A 813 -2.76 -30.81 -3.02
N ALA A 814 -2.58 -31.44 -1.86
CA ALA A 814 -3.16 -32.75 -1.58
C ALA A 814 -4.70 -32.73 -1.60
N LYS A 815 -5.33 -31.69 -1.04
CA LYS A 815 -6.80 -31.51 -1.05
C LYS A 815 -7.34 -31.28 -2.46
N GLU A 816 -6.68 -30.42 -3.25
CA GLU A 816 -7.03 -30.14 -4.65
C GLU A 816 -6.83 -31.38 -5.53
N ALA A 817 -5.70 -32.09 -5.38
CA ALA A 817 -5.38 -33.30 -6.14
C ALA A 817 -6.29 -34.49 -5.77
N ALA A 818 -6.68 -34.63 -4.49
CA ALA A 818 -7.68 -35.63 -4.07
C ALA A 818 -9.07 -35.32 -4.64
N PHE A 819 -9.47 -34.04 -4.71
CA PHE A 819 -10.71 -33.67 -5.40
C PHE A 819 -10.65 -33.99 -6.90
N MET A 820 -9.52 -33.67 -7.57
CA MET A 820 -9.32 -33.97 -8.99
C MET A 820 -9.22 -35.48 -9.27
N GLN A 821 -8.71 -36.27 -8.33
CA GLN A 821 -8.76 -37.74 -8.37
C GLN A 821 -10.22 -38.23 -8.35
N ALA A 822 -11.05 -37.68 -7.46
CA ALA A 822 -12.47 -38.05 -7.38
C ALA A 822 -13.22 -37.71 -8.68
N THR A 823 -13.06 -36.49 -9.23
CA THR A 823 -13.74 -36.10 -10.47
C THR A 823 -13.21 -36.85 -11.68
N ALA A 824 -11.91 -37.13 -11.78
CA ALA A 824 -11.35 -37.97 -12.84
C ALA A 824 -11.88 -39.41 -12.78
N TRP A 825 -11.98 -39.99 -11.59
CA TRP A 825 -12.52 -41.34 -11.38
C TRP A 825 -14.00 -41.43 -11.77
N PHE A 826 -14.83 -40.48 -11.31
CA PHE A 826 -16.24 -40.43 -11.73
C PHE A 826 -16.39 -40.11 -13.23
N ASN A 827 -15.52 -39.29 -13.84
CA ASN A 827 -15.56 -39.04 -15.28
C ASN A 827 -15.30 -40.30 -16.12
N GLN A 828 -14.53 -41.27 -15.59
CA GLN A 828 -14.22 -42.52 -16.28
C GLN A 828 -15.28 -43.61 -16.08
N TYR A 829 -15.92 -43.68 -14.90
CA TYR A 829 -16.77 -44.82 -14.52
C TYR A 829 -18.26 -44.49 -14.25
N LEU A 830 -18.63 -43.22 -14.06
CA LEU A 830 -20.01 -42.78 -13.77
C LEU A 830 -20.71 -42.15 -14.98
#